data_AF-A0A924YZ17-F1
#
_entry.id   AF-A0A924YZ17-F1
#
_cell.length_a   1.000
_cell.length_b   1.000
_cell.length_c   1.000
_cell.angle_alpha   90.00
_cell.angle_beta   90.00
_cell.angle_gamma   90.00
#
_symmetry.space_group_name_H-M   'P 1'
#
loop_
_entity.id
_entity.type
_entity.pdbx_description
1 polymer ?
#
loop_
_entity_poly.entity_id
_entity_poly.type
_entity_poly.pdbx_seq_one_letter_code
_entity_poly.pdbx_strand_id
1 'polypeptide(L)'
;MIREIANFWGNRSHPNKSTRLQDYSITWLVDRIPQLFDWLLQSLGRFQLLVLLGALLCLCLPLITFQLPILEQSIVGIGLTIVGLSIIRLEERQSNPRVSEHLHLLLVALSVLTTLRYFYYRTVYTLNLDSWLDGLFSLLLYLAEVYAIVTLFLAYFQTIKLRDRQSVDISNIPQAQWSTVDIYIPTYNEEVELVRKTVLGALAIAYPTEKKHVYILDDGRAEKYQSRREALQQMCDDLDCTLLTRDNNDHAKAGNINTALPRTQGDLVLILDCDHIPARDFLQDTVGFFLNPKVALVQTPHWFYNPDPFERNLLTGGHVPVGNELFYKVLQKGNDYWNATFFCGSAAVVRRDYVLQIGGIATETVTEDCHTSLRLHSLGYETVYYDKIMVAGLAPEKFSSYVGQQVRWARGMAQILRLENPLFNRKLKLSLSQRICYLSATSHFFFGFPRLMYLLAPMLYLLLGINSVKGLGLETLFYALPHILLSMQTNHIPYKRVRFSFWNEIYEFAMSFQAGMVTLLALINPKLGAFNVTDKGLTVTKRNFDLESVRYLLILGVLTATALLVVPFWLLLDSQAWQAALINALWCVFNLILVIAACLVAFEQPQLRQSHRLPRKLTAIIHSNNQSWKGKTVNVSETGAQILLDVWPNIPDEVQIELVGDYGAGVLLNAQIVRAIATNQLQTSLSVNFINPSRTQQDDLIVVLYSDVKEWHSQNRAECDNPITSLRFISTSLRRVFQEFQPEVGVKVRKQVQAVTQLYWEGWAGHSYTATITEVGVQDLRLEIDHMLVLDREMVQQTKPLISLLVAGEDHAPQSLLAQVQAVEILFNSSVTRSTLSKEATQRFAIELTFPESLHRQQQGKIKQLLRSMNPPL
;
A
#
# COMPACT_ATOMS: atom_id res chain seq x y z
N MET A 1 17.78 -32.94 -13.84
CA MET A 1 16.59 -32.67 -12.98
C MET A 1 16.67 -31.37 -12.17
N ILE A 2 17.46 -31.23 -11.08
CA ILE A 2 17.51 -29.95 -10.30
C ILE A 2 18.12 -28.77 -11.10
N ARG A 3 19.11 -29.04 -11.97
CA ARG A 3 19.71 -28.03 -12.86
C ARG A 3 18.80 -27.61 -14.03
N GLU A 4 17.90 -28.47 -14.49
CA GLU A 4 16.93 -28.13 -15.53
C GLU A 4 15.73 -27.36 -14.99
N ILE A 5 15.33 -27.66 -13.74
CA ILE A 5 14.32 -26.85 -13.04
C ILE A 5 14.87 -25.43 -12.84
N ALA A 6 16.13 -25.25 -12.43
CA ALA A 6 16.72 -23.93 -12.23
C ALA A 6 16.83 -23.06 -13.51
N ASN A 7 17.14 -23.67 -14.67
CA ASN A 7 17.25 -22.95 -15.94
C ASN A 7 15.89 -22.61 -16.57
N PHE A 8 14.80 -23.28 -16.17
CA PHE A 8 13.45 -23.02 -16.70
C PHE A 8 12.78 -21.78 -16.05
N TRP A 9 13.25 -21.32 -14.90
CA TRP A 9 12.71 -20.15 -14.19
C TRP A 9 13.45 -18.83 -14.49
N GLY A 10 14.53 -18.87 -15.26
CA GLY A 10 15.41 -17.72 -15.48
C GLY A 10 15.59 -17.39 -16.96
N ASN A 11 14.58 -16.82 -17.60
CA ASN A 11 14.80 -15.85 -18.69
C ASN A 11 13.49 -15.16 -19.10
N ARG A 12 13.43 -13.84 -18.89
CA ARG A 12 12.60 -12.93 -19.69
C ARG A 12 13.55 -12.04 -20.48
N SER A 13 13.57 -12.17 -21.80
CA SER A 13 13.78 -11.05 -22.72
C SER A 13 13.59 -11.46 -24.19
N HIS A 14 12.80 -10.64 -24.88
CA HIS A 14 12.56 -10.52 -26.33
C HIS A 14 11.57 -11.46 -27.02
N PRO A 15 10.59 -10.91 -27.77
CA PRO A 15 9.71 -11.70 -28.63
C PRO A 15 10.52 -12.16 -29.85
N ASN A 16 11.02 -13.39 -29.82
CA ASN A 16 11.73 -13.97 -30.95
C ASN A 16 10.70 -14.32 -32.04
N LYS A 17 10.92 -13.83 -33.27
CA LYS A 17 10.03 -13.98 -34.44
C LYS A 17 9.80 -15.43 -34.93
N SER A 18 10.31 -16.46 -34.23
CA SER A 18 10.28 -17.86 -34.67
C SER A 18 9.18 -18.73 -34.06
N THR A 19 8.28 -18.22 -33.19
CA THR A 19 7.22 -19.04 -32.56
C THR A 19 5.98 -19.28 -33.42
N ARG A 20 5.85 -18.65 -34.60
CA ARG A 20 4.61 -18.71 -35.43
C ARG A 20 4.16 -20.11 -35.90
N LEU A 21 5.02 -21.13 -35.85
CA LEU A 21 4.68 -22.47 -36.37
C LEU A 21 4.30 -23.51 -35.30
N GLN A 22 4.50 -23.22 -34.01
CA GLN A 22 3.96 -24.04 -32.91
C GLN A 22 2.65 -23.47 -32.33
N ASP A 23 2.25 -22.27 -32.77
CA ASP A 23 1.12 -21.53 -32.21
C ASP A 23 -0.27 -22.01 -32.67
N TYR A 24 -0.39 -22.85 -33.72
CA TYR A 24 -1.69 -23.22 -34.29
C TYR A 24 -2.40 -24.40 -33.61
N SER A 25 -1.68 -25.33 -32.96
CA SER A 25 -2.29 -26.58 -32.49
C SER A 25 -3.01 -26.48 -31.14
N ILE A 26 -2.54 -25.60 -30.24
CA ILE A 26 -3.11 -25.47 -28.88
C ILE A 26 -4.09 -24.28 -28.79
N THR A 27 -3.86 -23.20 -29.52
CA THR A 27 -4.78 -22.04 -29.57
C THR A 27 -6.14 -22.43 -30.10
N TRP A 28 -6.20 -23.31 -31.11
CA TRP A 28 -7.44 -23.85 -31.64
C TRP A 28 -8.30 -24.56 -30.57
N LEU A 29 -7.69 -25.34 -29.67
CA LEU A 29 -8.38 -25.98 -28.55
C LEU A 29 -8.91 -24.96 -27.54
N VAL A 30 -8.10 -23.97 -27.18
CA VAL A 30 -8.46 -22.93 -26.20
C VAL A 30 -9.59 -22.03 -26.69
N ASP A 31 -9.64 -21.75 -28.00
CA ASP A 31 -10.70 -20.90 -28.56
C ASP A 31 -11.99 -21.68 -28.85
N ARG A 32 -11.90 -22.96 -29.26
CA ARG A 32 -13.06 -23.79 -29.61
C ARG A 32 -13.73 -24.45 -28.41
N ILE A 33 -12.98 -24.88 -27.39
CA ILE A 33 -13.55 -25.59 -26.24
C ILE A 33 -14.58 -24.72 -25.49
N PRO A 34 -14.30 -23.45 -25.14
CA PRO A 34 -15.29 -22.59 -24.49
C PRO A 34 -16.52 -22.37 -25.38
N GLN A 35 -16.33 -22.12 -26.68
CA GLN A 35 -17.44 -21.94 -27.62
C GLN A 35 -18.29 -23.21 -27.76
N LEU A 36 -17.67 -24.39 -27.72
CA LEU A 36 -18.35 -25.67 -27.73
C LEU A 36 -19.16 -25.88 -26.45
N PHE A 37 -18.59 -25.57 -25.28
CA PHE A 37 -19.30 -25.65 -24.01
C PHE A 37 -20.43 -24.64 -23.92
N ASP A 38 -20.21 -23.38 -24.32
CA ASP A 38 -21.25 -22.37 -24.40
C ASP A 38 -22.37 -22.85 -25.30
N TRP A 39 -22.06 -23.34 -26.50
CA TRP A 39 -23.07 -23.86 -27.42
C TRP A 39 -23.82 -25.09 -26.86
N LEU A 40 -23.10 -26.06 -26.28
CA LEU A 40 -23.70 -27.27 -25.68
C LEU A 40 -24.60 -26.93 -24.48
N LEU A 41 -24.13 -26.04 -23.60
CA LEU A 41 -24.79 -25.72 -22.34
C LEU A 41 -25.88 -24.65 -22.48
N GLN A 42 -25.82 -23.80 -23.51
CA GLN A 42 -26.81 -22.73 -23.74
C GLN A 42 -28.23 -23.27 -23.97
N SER A 43 -28.35 -24.52 -24.44
CA SER A 43 -29.64 -25.19 -24.66
C SER A 43 -30.21 -25.88 -23.41
N LEU A 44 -29.44 -26.01 -22.33
CA LEU A 44 -29.83 -26.78 -21.15
C LEU A 44 -30.59 -25.93 -20.12
N GLY A 45 -31.71 -26.45 -19.63
CA GLY A 45 -32.42 -25.88 -18.50
C GLY A 45 -31.66 -26.06 -17.18
N ARG A 46 -31.95 -25.25 -16.16
CA ARG A 46 -31.29 -25.31 -14.83
C ARG A 46 -31.27 -26.72 -14.22
N PHE A 47 -32.36 -27.48 -14.36
CA PHE A 47 -32.44 -28.85 -13.87
C PHE A 47 -31.47 -29.79 -14.60
N GLN A 48 -31.39 -29.71 -15.93
CA GLN A 48 -30.47 -30.52 -16.73
C GLN A 48 -29.01 -30.19 -16.41
N LEU A 49 -28.71 -28.91 -16.15
CA LEU A 49 -27.37 -28.47 -15.74
C LEU A 49 -27.00 -29.02 -14.36
N LEU A 50 -27.95 -29.06 -13.40
CA LEU A 50 -27.75 -29.72 -12.10
C LEU A 50 -27.53 -31.22 -12.24
N VAL A 51 -28.28 -31.90 -13.12
CA VAL A 51 -28.10 -33.34 -13.40
C VAL A 51 -26.73 -33.60 -14.03
N LEU A 52 -26.30 -32.77 -14.98
CA LEU A 52 -24.97 -32.87 -15.60
C LEU A 52 -23.85 -32.68 -14.56
N LEU A 53 -23.96 -31.66 -13.71
CA LEU A 53 -23.01 -31.44 -12.61
C LEU A 53 -22.97 -32.62 -11.64
N GLY A 54 -24.14 -33.18 -11.30
CA GLY A 54 -24.25 -34.38 -10.48
C GLY A 54 -23.58 -35.60 -11.13
N ALA A 55 -23.80 -35.82 -12.43
CA ALA A 55 -23.16 -36.90 -13.17
C ALA A 55 -21.64 -36.73 -13.24
N LEU A 56 -21.16 -35.50 -13.45
CA LEU A 56 -19.73 -35.18 -13.50
C LEU A 56 -19.07 -35.38 -12.13
N LEU A 57 -19.76 -35.01 -11.04
CA LEU A 57 -19.33 -35.31 -9.68
C LEU A 57 -19.22 -36.83 -9.44
N CYS A 58 -20.22 -37.61 -9.88
CA CYS A 58 -20.18 -39.07 -9.79
C CYS A 58 -19.01 -39.68 -10.58
N LEU A 59 -18.69 -39.13 -11.76
CA LEU A 59 -17.53 -39.55 -12.56
C LEU A 59 -16.19 -39.19 -11.90
N CYS A 60 -16.14 -38.08 -11.15
CA CYS A 60 -14.96 -37.69 -10.38
C CYS A 60 -14.78 -38.49 -9.08
N LEU A 61 -15.83 -39.14 -8.56
CA LEU A 61 -15.78 -39.83 -7.27
C LEU A 61 -14.67 -40.90 -7.20
N PRO A 62 -14.49 -41.81 -8.19
CA PRO A 62 -13.39 -42.75 -8.18
C PRO A 62 -12.01 -42.08 -8.19
N LEU A 63 -11.86 -40.94 -8.88
CA LEU A 63 -10.62 -40.15 -8.90
C LEU A 63 -10.29 -39.53 -7.55
N ILE A 64 -11.29 -39.37 -6.66
CA ILE A 64 -11.13 -38.84 -5.31
C ILE A 64 -10.85 -39.98 -4.33
N THR A 65 -11.61 -41.07 -4.39
CA THR A 65 -11.61 -42.11 -3.35
C THR A 65 -10.65 -43.26 -3.59
N PHE A 66 -10.24 -43.51 -4.84
CA PHE A 66 -9.37 -44.64 -5.16
C PHE A 66 -7.94 -44.39 -4.70
N GLN A 67 -7.43 -45.26 -3.82
CA GLN A 67 -6.05 -45.21 -3.36
C GLN A 67 -5.13 -45.77 -4.46
N LEU A 68 -4.32 -44.89 -5.04
CA LEU A 68 -3.34 -45.28 -6.04
C LEU A 68 -2.03 -45.70 -5.33
N PRO A 69 -1.29 -46.67 -5.89
CA PRO A 69 0.10 -46.90 -5.53
C PRO A 69 0.90 -45.59 -5.57
N ILE A 70 1.88 -45.45 -4.67
CA ILE A 70 2.64 -44.19 -4.47
C ILE A 70 3.21 -43.65 -5.79
N LEU A 71 3.76 -44.52 -6.64
CA LEU A 71 4.35 -44.12 -7.92
C LEU A 71 3.29 -43.55 -8.88
N GLU A 72 2.14 -44.21 -8.98
CA GLU A 72 1.02 -43.77 -9.82
C GLU A 72 0.43 -42.46 -9.31
N GLN A 73 0.21 -42.34 -8.00
CA GLN A 73 -0.21 -41.10 -7.36
C GLN A 73 0.77 -39.96 -7.64
N SER A 74 2.08 -40.23 -7.57
CA SER A 74 3.13 -39.25 -7.88
C SER A 74 3.05 -38.78 -9.33
N ILE A 75 2.90 -39.71 -10.28
CA ILE A 75 2.78 -39.39 -11.71
C ILE A 75 1.54 -38.53 -11.97
N VAL A 76 0.39 -38.90 -11.40
CA VAL A 76 -0.85 -38.14 -11.56
C VAL A 76 -0.73 -36.75 -10.93
N GLY A 77 -0.21 -36.67 -9.70
CA GLY A 77 -0.02 -35.40 -8.98
C GLY A 77 0.91 -34.43 -9.71
N ILE A 78 2.06 -34.93 -10.19
CA ILE A 78 3.02 -34.15 -10.97
C ILE A 78 2.41 -33.75 -12.32
N GLY A 79 1.75 -34.68 -13.01
CA GLY A 79 1.09 -34.44 -14.29
C GLY A 79 0.05 -33.31 -14.20
N LEU A 80 -0.86 -33.39 -13.22
CA LEU A 80 -1.87 -32.35 -12.99
C LEU A 80 -1.24 -30.99 -12.64
N THR A 81 -0.17 -30.99 -11.85
CA THR A 81 0.57 -29.76 -11.51
C THR A 81 1.22 -29.15 -12.76
N ILE A 82 1.77 -29.95 -13.67
CA ILE A 82 2.34 -29.50 -14.95
C ILE A 82 1.26 -28.94 -15.87
N VAL A 83 0.08 -29.56 -15.91
CA VAL A 83 -1.08 -29.04 -16.63
C VAL A 83 -1.46 -27.67 -16.09
N GLY A 84 -1.54 -27.50 -14.77
CA GLY A 84 -1.86 -26.21 -14.16
C GLY A 84 -0.82 -25.12 -14.46
N LEU A 85 0.48 -25.45 -14.44
CA LEU A 85 1.54 -24.53 -14.89
C LEU A 85 1.42 -24.16 -16.37
N SER A 86 1.01 -25.11 -17.21
CA SER A 86 0.80 -24.87 -18.64
C SER A 86 -0.37 -23.92 -18.86
N ILE A 87 -1.45 -24.06 -18.08
CA ILE A 87 -2.61 -23.14 -18.10
C ILE A 87 -2.18 -21.71 -17.73
N ILE A 88 -1.39 -21.53 -16.66
CA ILE A 88 -0.88 -20.20 -16.29
C ILE A 88 -0.05 -19.59 -17.42
N ARG A 89 0.86 -20.35 -18.03
CA ARG A 89 1.68 -19.84 -19.15
C ARG A 89 0.85 -19.46 -20.37
N LEU A 90 -0.27 -20.16 -20.60
CA LEU A 90 -1.22 -19.80 -21.66
C LEU A 90 -1.95 -18.51 -21.31
N GLU A 91 -2.38 -18.35 -20.06
CA GLU A 91 -3.03 -17.13 -19.58
C GLU A 91 -2.09 -15.91 -19.68
N GLU A 92 -0.81 -16.05 -19.33
CA GLU A 92 0.19 -14.97 -19.44
C GLU A 92 0.40 -14.48 -20.88
N ARG A 93 0.14 -15.34 -21.89
CA ARG A 93 0.29 -15.00 -23.32
C ARG A 93 -0.97 -14.41 -23.93
N GLN A 94 -2.12 -14.62 -23.30
CA GLN A 94 -3.43 -14.16 -23.77
C GLN A 94 -3.80 -12.83 -23.11
N SER A 95 -4.21 -11.85 -23.91
CA SER A 95 -4.69 -10.56 -23.39
C SER A 95 -6.21 -10.50 -23.16
N ASN A 96 -6.96 -11.53 -23.57
CA ASN A 96 -8.41 -11.54 -23.52
C ASN A 96 -8.93 -11.90 -22.10
N PRO A 97 -9.65 -10.99 -21.41
CA PRO A 97 -10.17 -11.24 -20.07
C PRO A 97 -11.11 -12.45 -19.99
N ARG A 98 -11.92 -12.69 -21.03
CA ARG A 98 -12.83 -13.84 -21.05
C ARG A 98 -12.07 -15.15 -21.06
N VAL A 99 -11.01 -15.26 -21.84
CA VAL A 99 -10.21 -16.50 -21.89
C VAL A 99 -9.52 -16.73 -20.53
N SER A 100 -8.99 -15.67 -19.91
CA SER A 100 -8.42 -15.74 -18.55
C SER A 100 -9.44 -16.25 -17.52
N GLU A 101 -10.71 -15.80 -17.59
CA GLU A 101 -11.81 -16.30 -16.74
C GLU A 101 -12.04 -17.81 -16.94
N HIS A 102 -12.10 -18.30 -18.18
CA HIS A 102 -12.30 -19.73 -18.45
C HIS A 102 -11.12 -20.59 -17.98
N LEU A 103 -9.88 -20.11 -18.17
CA LEU A 103 -8.67 -20.79 -17.71
C LEU A 103 -8.62 -20.84 -16.17
N HIS A 104 -9.06 -19.77 -15.50
CA HIS A 104 -9.24 -19.75 -14.04
C HIS A 104 -10.26 -20.80 -13.58
N LEU A 105 -11.44 -20.87 -14.21
CA LEU A 105 -12.47 -21.85 -13.86
C LEU A 105 -11.99 -23.31 -14.07
N LEU A 106 -11.21 -23.56 -15.12
CA LEU A 106 -10.57 -24.86 -15.34
C LEU A 106 -9.58 -25.21 -14.22
N LEU A 107 -8.76 -24.26 -13.79
CA LEU A 107 -7.86 -24.43 -12.63
C LEU A 107 -8.62 -24.66 -11.33
N VAL A 108 -9.72 -23.94 -11.10
CA VAL A 108 -10.62 -24.16 -9.96
C VAL A 108 -11.11 -25.60 -9.95
N ALA A 109 -11.58 -26.14 -11.08
CA ALA A 109 -12.02 -27.53 -11.16
C ALA A 109 -10.91 -28.54 -10.84
N LEU A 110 -9.71 -28.34 -11.39
CA LEU A 110 -8.54 -29.18 -11.11
C LEU A 110 -8.11 -29.10 -9.64
N SER A 111 -8.11 -27.90 -9.06
CA SER A 111 -7.76 -27.70 -7.66
C SER A 111 -8.79 -28.30 -6.73
N VAL A 112 -10.09 -28.15 -6.99
CA VAL A 112 -11.15 -28.79 -6.20
C VAL A 112 -10.98 -30.31 -6.22
N LEU A 113 -10.71 -30.90 -7.39
CA LEU A 113 -10.48 -32.34 -7.51
C LEU A 113 -9.32 -32.83 -6.64
N THR A 114 -8.15 -32.19 -6.71
CA THR A 114 -6.98 -32.59 -5.91
C THR A 114 -7.15 -32.27 -4.43
N THR A 115 -7.86 -31.19 -4.10
CA THR A 115 -8.24 -30.84 -2.72
C THR A 115 -9.12 -31.91 -2.10
N LEU A 116 -10.18 -32.32 -2.79
CA LEU A 116 -11.09 -33.36 -2.29
C LEU A 116 -10.38 -34.72 -2.17
N ARG A 117 -9.48 -35.05 -3.11
CA ARG A 117 -8.63 -36.24 -3.02
C ARG A 117 -7.71 -36.20 -1.79
N TYR A 118 -7.02 -35.09 -1.55
CA TYR A 118 -6.21 -34.89 -0.35
C TYR A 118 -7.06 -34.99 0.91
N PHE A 119 -8.22 -34.33 0.93
CA PHE A 119 -9.12 -34.31 2.08
C PHE A 119 -9.65 -35.71 2.40
N TYR A 120 -10.04 -36.48 1.39
CA TYR A 120 -10.44 -37.87 1.56
C TYR A 120 -9.29 -38.72 2.12
N TYR A 121 -8.09 -38.60 1.54
CA TYR A 121 -6.88 -39.27 2.03
C TYR A 121 -6.59 -38.92 3.50
N ARG A 122 -6.66 -37.63 3.84
CA ARG A 122 -6.45 -37.11 5.19
C ARG A 122 -7.46 -37.69 6.20
N THR A 123 -8.72 -37.76 5.80
CA THR A 123 -9.84 -38.20 6.66
C THR A 123 -9.83 -39.70 6.91
N VAL A 124 -9.61 -40.50 5.87
CA VAL A 124 -9.78 -41.96 5.94
C VAL A 124 -8.52 -42.68 6.42
N TYR A 125 -7.32 -42.21 6.02
CA TYR A 125 -6.10 -43.00 6.18
C TYR A 125 -5.13 -42.45 7.22
N THR A 126 -5.16 -41.15 7.53
CA THR A 126 -4.08 -40.51 8.31
C THR A 126 -4.51 -39.86 9.63
N LEU A 127 -5.79 -39.98 10.02
CA LEU A 127 -6.21 -39.62 11.39
C LEU A 127 -5.53 -40.55 12.40
N ASN A 128 -4.78 -39.97 13.34
CA ASN A 128 -4.11 -40.74 14.38
C ASN A 128 -4.95 -40.68 15.66
N LEU A 129 -5.58 -41.79 16.04
CA LEU A 129 -6.37 -41.92 17.27
C LEU A 129 -5.78 -43.00 18.19
N ASP A 130 -4.51 -43.37 17.99
CA ASP A 130 -3.87 -44.49 18.70
C ASP A 130 -3.61 -44.16 20.19
N SER A 131 -3.35 -42.89 20.51
CA SER A 131 -3.24 -42.38 21.89
C SER A 131 -4.11 -41.13 22.09
N TRP A 132 -4.43 -40.77 23.34
CA TRP A 132 -5.27 -39.59 23.61
C TRP A 132 -4.58 -38.27 23.23
N LEU A 133 -3.26 -38.17 23.40
CA LEU A 133 -2.47 -37.00 23.01
C LEU A 133 -2.39 -36.88 21.49
N ASP A 134 -2.04 -37.98 20.82
CA ASP A 134 -1.99 -38.01 19.35
C ASP A 134 -3.37 -37.73 18.75
N GLY A 135 -4.42 -38.31 19.33
CA GLY A 135 -5.82 -38.07 18.96
C GLY A 135 -6.21 -36.61 19.06
N LEU A 136 -5.90 -35.96 20.19
CA LEU A 136 -6.19 -34.54 20.38
C LEU A 136 -5.50 -33.68 19.31
N PHE A 137 -4.19 -33.82 19.13
CA PHE A 137 -3.45 -32.99 18.19
C PHE A 137 -3.72 -33.35 16.72
N SER A 138 -4.05 -34.61 16.42
CA SER A 138 -4.49 -35.04 15.09
C SER A 138 -5.82 -34.39 14.71
N LEU A 139 -6.79 -34.35 15.65
CA LEU A 139 -8.08 -33.69 15.44
C LEU A 139 -7.94 -32.16 15.34
N LEU A 140 -7.09 -31.53 16.17
CA LEU A 140 -6.85 -30.09 16.08
C LEU A 140 -6.20 -29.69 14.76
N LEU A 141 -5.20 -30.44 14.29
CA LEU A 141 -4.59 -30.25 12.98
C LEU A 141 -5.62 -30.47 11.86
N TYR A 142 -6.43 -31.52 11.95
CA TYR A 142 -7.48 -31.80 10.97
C TYR A 142 -8.52 -30.67 10.89
N LEU A 143 -8.94 -30.10 12.04
CA LEU A 143 -9.84 -28.95 12.07
C LEU A 143 -9.21 -27.69 11.44
N ALA A 144 -7.90 -27.48 11.64
CA ALA A 144 -7.17 -26.39 10.98
C ALA A 144 -7.16 -26.56 9.45
N GLU A 145 -6.94 -27.79 8.96
CA GLU A 145 -7.00 -28.11 7.53
C GLU A 145 -8.41 -27.99 6.94
N VAL A 146 -9.44 -28.44 7.66
CA VAL A 146 -10.84 -28.25 7.27
C VAL A 146 -11.16 -26.77 7.11
N TYR A 147 -10.73 -25.94 8.05
CA TYR A 147 -10.90 -24.48 7.96
C TYR A 147 -10.22 -23.91 6.70
N ALA A 148 -8.97 -24.31 6.42
CA ALA A 148 -8.24 -23.85 5.24
C ALA A 148 -8.95 -24.28 3.93
N ILE A 149 -9.43 -25.52 3.85
CA ILE A 149 -10.17 -26.04 2.69
C ILE A 149 -11.50 -25.31 2.50
N VAL A 150 -12.26 -25.07 3.59
CA VAL A 150 -13.51 -24.31 3.53
C VAL A 150 -13.23 -22.89 3.05
N THR A 151 -12.21 -22.22 3.60
CA THR A 151 -11.83 -20.86 3.18
C THR A 151 -11.40 -20.83 1.72
N LEU A 152 -10.69 -21.86 1.24
CA LEU A 152 -10.33 -22.00 -0.17
C LEU A 152 -11.56 -22.08 -1.08
N PHE A 153 -12.55 -22.90 -0.72
CA PHE A 153 -13.79 -23.01 -1.50
C PHE A 153 -14.62 -21.72 -1.48
N LEU A 154 -14.64 -21.01 -0.35
CA LEU A 154 -15.28 -19.69 -0.24
C LEU A 154 -14.58 -18.66 -1.13
N ALA A 155 -13.24 -18.66 -1.17
CA ALA A 155 -12.46 -17.82 -2.07
C ALA A 155 -12.72 -18.16 -3.54
N TYR A 156 -12.83 -19.46 -3.90
CA TYR A 156 -13.21 -19.87 -5.25
C TYR A 156 -14.60 -19.39 -5.62
N PHE A 157 -15.57 -19.50 -4.72
CA PHE A 157 -16.92 -18.99 -4.96
C PHE A 157 -16.94 -17.48 -5.26
N GLN A 158 -16.15 -16.70 -4.53
CA GLN A 158 -16.02 -15.25 -4.75
C GLN A 158 -15.23 -14.92 -6.03
N THR A 159 -14.34 -15.79 -6.49
CA THR A 159 -13.49 -15.57 -7.68
C THR A 159 -13.97 -16.27 -8.94
N ILE A 160 -15.15 -16.93 -8.92
CA ILE A 160 -15.80 -17.48 -10.12
C ILE A 160 -15.91 -16.41 -11.21
N LYS A 161 -16.30 -15.19 -10.81
CA LYS A 161 -16.41 -14.05 -11.71
C LYS A 161 -16.17 -12.75 -10.96
N LEU A 162 -15.26 -11.94 -11.48
CA LEU A 162 -15.00 -10.61 -10.98
C LEU A 162 -15.82 -9.62 -11.80
N ARG A 163 -16.67 -8.82 -11.14
CA ARG A 163 -17.51 -7.84 -11.81
C ARG A 163 -16.79 -6.49 -11.88
N ASP A 164 -16.42 -6.10 -13.09
CA ASP A 164 -15.90 -4.77 -13.39
C ASP A 164 -17.03 -3.86 -13.88
N ARG A 165 -17.42 -2.89 -13.04
CA ARG A 165 -18.43 -1.88 -13.40
C ARG A 165 -17.79 -0.66 -14.02
N GLN A 166 -18.49 -0.07 -14.98
CA GLN A 166 -18.21 1.27 -15.48
C GLN A 166 -19.11 2.27 -14.75
N SER A 167 -18.65 3.52 -14.60
CA SER A 167 -19.51 4.57 -14.05
C SER A 167 -20.68 4.83 -14.99
N VAL A 168 -21.80 5.24 -14.40
CA VAL A 168 -23.00 5.60 -15.15
C VAL A 168 -22.93 7.09 -15.45
N ASP A 169 -22.79 7.43 -16.73
CA ASP A 169 -22.69 8.83 -17.16
C ASP A 169 -23.99 9.59 -16.91
N ILE A 170 -23.92 10.57 -16.00
CA ILE A 170 -25.03 11.46 -15.64
C ILE A 170 -25.00 12.80 -16.41
N SER A 171 -24.01 13.04 -17.27
CA SER A 171 -23.85 14.31 -17.98
C SER A 171 -25.03 14.65 -18.90
N ASN A 172 -25.72 13.61 -19.42
CA ASN A 172 -26.92 13.74 -20.23
C ASN A 172 -28.19 14.03 -19.41
N ILE A 173 -28.11 13.94 -18.07
CA ILE A 173 -29.22 14.23 -17.16
C ILE A 173 -29.09 15.68 -16.72
N PRO A 174 -30.15 16.51 -16.86
CA PRO A 174 -30.11 17.88 -16.36
C PRO A 174 -29.72 17.95 -14.89
N GLN A 175 -28.82 18.86 -14.51
CA GLN A 175 -28.33 19.00 -13.13
C GLN A 175 -29.47 19.17 -12.11
N ALA A 176 -30.59 19.80 -12.51
CA ALA A 176 -31.79 19.92 -11.69
C ALA A 176 -32.38 18.57 -11.21
N GLN A 177 -32.16 17.48 -11.95
CA GLN A 177 -32.64 16.13 -11.61
C GLN A 177 -31.62 15.29 -10.83
N TRP A 178 -30.39 15.79 -10.65
CA TRP A 178 -29.38 15.10 -9.86
C TRP A 178 -29.81 14.99 -8.38
N SER A 179 -29.50 13.90 -7.71
CA SER A 179 -29.81 13.72 -6.29
C SER A 179 -29.05 14.73 -5.43
N THR A 180 -29.66 15.18 -4.34
CA THR A 180 -28.96 15.96 -3.32
C THR A 180 -28.08 15.03 -2.47
N VAL A 181 -26.91 15.51 -2.04
CA VAL A 181 -25.92 14.70 -1.33
C VAL A 181 -25.40 15.41 -0.07
N ASP A 182 -25.59 14.78 1.07
CA ASP A 182 -24.93 15.21 2.32
C ASP A 182 -23.61 14.44 2.49
N ILE A 183 -22.53 15.16 2.75
CA ILE A 183 -21.19 14.59 2.94
C ILE A 183 -20.89 14.61 4.43
N TYR A 184 -20.81 13.44 5.05
CA TYR A 184 -20.51 13.29 6.48
C TYR A 184 -19.04 12.95 6.71
N ILE A 185 -18.42 13.73 7.57
CA ILE A 185 -17.04 13.55 8.03
C ILE A 185 -17.07 13.39 9.56
N PRO A 186 -17.21 12.16 10.10
CA PRO A 186 -17.19 11.93 11.53
C PRO A 186 -15.77 11.99 12.07
N THR A 187 -15.63 12.60 13.25
CA THR A 187 -14.35 12.76 13.94
C THR A 187 -14.53 12.67 15.46
N TYR A 188 -13.50 12.25 16.17
CA TYR A 188 -13.52 12.09 17.63
C TYR A 188 -12.35 12.83 18.31
N ASN A 189 -11.12 12.46 18.00
CA ASN A 189 -9.91 13.04 18.61
C ASN A 189 -8.87 13.49 17.58
N GLU A 190 -9.16 13.36 16.29
CA GLU A 190 -8.23 13.70 15.22
C GLU A 190 -7.94 15.20 15.15
N GLU A 191 -6.71 15.56 14.77
CA GLU A 191 -6.29 16.95 14.66
C GLU A 191 -7.12 17.73 13.64
N VAL A 192 -7.38 19.02 13.94
CA VAL A 192 -8.20 19.89 13.08
C VAL A 192 -7.60 20.01 11.68
N GLU A 193 -6.27 20.04 11.56
CA GLU A 193 -5.58 20.06 10.27
C GLU A 193 -5.84 18.81 9.42
N LEU A 194 -5.97 17.64 10.06
CA LEU A 194 -6.31 16.42 9.35
C LEU A 194 -7.76 16.47 8.84
N VAL A 195 -8.70 16.91 9.68
CA VAL A 195 -10.10 17.11 9.30
C VAL A 195 -10.22 18.12 8.16
N ARG A 196 -9.48 19.24 8.23
CA ARG A 196 -9.47 20.29 7.21
C ARG A 196 -9.14 19.75 5.83
N LYS A 197 -8.13 18.87 5.72
CA LYS A 197 -7.72 18.29 4.43
C LYS A 197 -8.87 17.54 3.77
N THR A 198 -9.61 16.76 4.55
CA THR A 198 -10.76 15.98 4.06
C THR A 198 -11.93 16.90 3.68
N VAL A 199 -12.18 17.95 4.48
CA VAL A 199 -13.20 18.97 4.17
C VAL A 199 -12.88 19.70 2.86
N LEU A 200 -11.63 20.12 2.65
CA LEU A 200 -11.19 20.74 1.40
C LEU A 200 -11.41 19.83 0.20
N GLY A 201 -11.07 18.54 0.32
CA GLY A 201 -11.37 17.56 -0.73
C GLY A 201 -12.87 17.41 -0.99
N ALA A 202 -13.70 17.36 0.05
CA ALA A 202 -15.16 17.28 -0.06
C ALA A 202 -15.77 18.51 -0.74
N LEU A 203 -15.29 19.71 -0.40
CA LEU A 203 -15.68 20.97 -1.03
C LEU A 203 -15.19 21.06 -2.48
N ALA A 204 -14.06 20.44 -2.83
CA ALA A 204 -13.53 20.40 -4.19
C ALA A 204 -14.26 19.42 -5.13
N ILE A 205 -15.11 18.52 -4.62
CA ILE A 205 -15.90 17.59 -5.45
C ILE A 205 -16.69 18.34 -6.53
N ALA A 206 -16.57 17.92 -7.78
CA ALA A 206 -17.25 18.53 -8.92
C ALA A 206 -18.74 18.15 -8.96
N TYR A 207 -19.55 18.86 -8.16
CA TYR A 207 -20.99 18.72 -8.08
C TYR A 207 -21.63 20.09 -7.85
N PRO A 208 -22.89 20.36 -8.29
CA PRO A 208 -23.55 21.63 -8.05
C PRO A 208 -23.56 21.99 -6.56
N THR A 209 -23.13 23.21 -6.23
CA THR A 209 -22.91 23.64 -4.84
C THR A 209 -24.18 23.57 -4.01
N GLU A 210 -25.33 23.88 -4.61
CA GLU A 210 -26.66 23.79 -3.99
C GLU A 210 -27.15 22.37 -3.76
N LYS A 211 -26.44 21.36 -4.28
CA LYS A 211 -26.79 19.94 -4.14
C LYS A 211 -25.81 19.14 -3.31
N LYS A 212 -24.76 19.77 -2.78
CA LYS A 212 -23.82 19.13 -1.86
C LYS A 212 -23.69 19.95 -0.59
N HIS A 213 -23.75 19.29 0.57
CA HIS A 213 -23.55 19.94 1.87
C HIS A 213 -22.55 19.13 2.69
N VAL A 214 -21.55 19.81 3.24
CA VAL A 214 -20.48 19.16 4.03
C VAL A 214 -20.78 19.33 5.52
N TYR A 215 -20.88 18.21 6.23
CA TYR A 215 -21.13 18.13 7.66
C TYR A 215 -19.96 17.44 8.38
N ILE A 216 -19.39 18.12 9.36
CA ILE A 216 -18.43 17.54 10.29
C ILE A 216 -19.20 17.04 11.50
N LEU A 217 -19.10 15.75 11.78
CA LEU A 217 -19.80 15.14 12.91
C LEU A 217 -18.80 14.95 14.06
N ASP A 218 -18.75 15.89 15.00
CA ASP A 218 -17.78 15.88 16.10
C ASP A 218 -18.30 15.16 17.34
N ASP A 219 -17.69 14.02 17.65
CA ASP A 219 -17.96 13.18 18.83
C ASP A 219 -16.96 13.48 19.98
N GLY A 220 -16.00 14.38 19.80
CA GLY A 220 -15.02 14.77 20.82
C GLY A 220 -15.63 15.70 21.86
N ARG A 221 -15.95 15.20 23.07
CA ARG A 221 -16.63 16.00 24.11
C ARG A 221 -15.92 17.31 24.43
N ALA A 222 -16.71 18.40 24.50
CA ALA A 222 -16.20 19.73 24.83
C ALA A 222 -15.44 19.76 26.16
N GLU A 223 -15.84 19.01 27.18
CA GLU A 223 -15.15 19.05 28.49
C GLU A 223 -13.69 18.57 28.41
N LYS A 224 -13.38 17.68 27.45
CA LYS A 224 -12.03 17.13 27.25
C LYS A 224 -11.30 17.79 26.07
N TYR A 225 -12.04 18.25 25.06
CA TYR A 225 -11.52 18.71 23.78
C TYR A 225 -12.04 20.12 23.40
N GLN A 226 -12.24 21.00 24.39
CA GLN A 226 -12.84 22.33 24.17
C GLN A 226 -12.11 23.14 23.09
N SER A 227 -10.79 23.31 23.23
CA SER A 227 -9.98 24.09 22.27
C SER A 227 -10.04 23.51 20.86
N ARG A 228 -10.09 22.19 20.73
CA ARG A 228 -10.26 21.50 19.45
C ARG A 228 -11.63 21.78 18.85
N ARG A 229 -12.70 21.76 19.66
CA ARG A 229 -14.06 22.06 19.19
C ARG A 229 -14.21 23.50 18.72
N GLU A 230 -13.63 24.44 19.45
CA GLU A 230 -13.57 25.85 19.04
C GLU A 230 -12.81 26.02 17.72
N ALA A 231 -11.67 25.34 17.57
CA ALA A 231 -10.90 25.35 16.31
C ALA A 231 -11.64 24.66 15.15
N LEU A 232 -12.41 23.59 15.41
CA LEU A 232 -13.28 22.97 14.40
C LEU A 232 -14.39 23.93 13.98
N GLN A 233 -15.03 24.62 14.92
CA GLN A 233 -16.06 25.61 14.61
C GLN A 233 -15.49 26.74 13.74
N GLN A 234 -14.33 27.29 14.12
CA GLN A 234 -13.65 28.31 13.33
C GLN A 234 -13.32 27.81 11.91
N MET A 235 -12.82 26.58 11.78
CA MET A 235 -12.56 25.97 10.48
C MET A 235 -13.84 25.81 9.64
N CYS A 236 -14.98 25.51 10.29
CA CYS A 236 -16.28 25.41 9.62
C CYS A 236 -16.74 26.77 9.08
N ASP A 237 -16.57 27.83 9.88
CA ASP A 237 -16.91 29.20 9.50
C ASP A 237 -15.99 29.69 8.35
N ASP A 238 -14.70 29.34 8.38
CA ASP A 238 -13.73 29.67 7.33
C ASP A 238 -13.99 28.99 5.98
N LEU A 239 -14.54 27.76 6.01
CA LEU A 239 -14.72 26.90 4.83
C LEU A 239 -16.17 26.75 4.37
N ASP A 240 -17.13 27.40 5.04
CA ASP A 240 -18.57 27.30 4.78
C ASP A 240 -19.08 25.84 4.85
N CYS A 241 -18.77 25.15 5.96
CA CYS A 241 -19.30 23.83 6.25
C CYS A 241 -19.98 23.79 7.64
N THR A 242 -20.76 22.74 7.92
CA THR A 242 -21.58 22.68 9.14
C THR A 242 -21.00 21.72 10.18
N LEU A 243 -20.77 22.21 11.39
CA LEU A 243 -20.43 21.37 12.55
C LEU A 243 -21.71 20.83 13.20
N LEU A 244 -21.80 19.50 13.33
CA LEU A 244 -22.84 18.83 14.08
C LEU A 244 -22.23 18.11 15.29
N THR A 245 -22.90 18.24 16.43
CA THR A 245 -22.51 17.60 17.69
C THR A 245 -23.71 16.90 18.34
N ARG A 246 -23.44 16.12 19.38
CA ARG A 246 -24.44 15.45 20.19
C ARG A 246 -24.02 15.39 21.66
N ASP A 247 -24.99 15.09 22.52
CA ASP A 247 -24.85 15.16 23.98
C ASP A 247 -24.34 13.85 24.63
N ASN A 248 -24.18 12.78 23.85
CA ASN A 248 -23.69 11.48 24.32
C ASN A 248 -22.66 10.88 23.34
N ASN A 249 -21.94 9.83 23.76
CA ASN A 249 -21.00 9.07 22.91
C ASN A 249 -21.49 7.64 22.62
N ASP A 250 -22.80 7.41 22.72
CA ASP A 250 -23.37 6.07 22.58
C ASP A 250 -23.09 5.52 21.18
N HIS A 251 -22.67 4.26 21.08
CA HIS A 251 -22.38 3.59 19.81
C HIS A 251 -21.34 4.28 18.90
N ALA A 252 -20.45 5.11 19.46
CA ALA A 252 -19.31 5.72 18.77
C ALA A 252 -19.69 6.31 17.39
N LYS A 253 -18.93 5.98 16.33
CA LYS A 253 -19.14 6.47 14.95
C LYS A 253 -20.55 6.19 14.41
N ALA A 254 -21.09 4.99 14.65
CA ALA A 254 -22.44 4.62 14.21
C ALA A 254 -23.49 5.54 14.83
N GLY A 255 -23.41 5.76 16.15
CA GLY A 255 -24.31 6.67 16.87
C GLY A 255 -24.19 8.12 16.42
N ASN A 256 -22.96 8.57 16.12
CA ASN A 256 -22.71 9.91 15.59
C ASN A 256 -23.41 10.12 14.23
N ILE A 257 -23.22 9.19 13.29
CA ILE A 257 -23.90 9.22 11.97
C ILE A 257 -25.42 9.14 12.15
N ASN A 258 -25.92 8.24 13.01
CA ASN A 258 -27.35 8.09 13.26
C ASN A 258 -28.00 9.32 13.86
N THR A 259 -27.24 10.15 14.58
CA THR A 259 -27.73 11.43 15.10
C THR A 259 -27.85 12.49 14.00
N ALA A 260 -26.99 12.43 12.98
CA ALA A 260 -26.99 13.36 11.85
C ALA A 260 -28.06 13.03 10.79
N LEU A 261 -28.34 11.74 10.55
CA LEU A 261 -29.31 11.28 9.54
C LEU A 261 -30.68 12.00 9.62
N PRO A 262 -31.34 12.16 10.78
CA PRO A 262 -32.62 12.86 10.87
C PRO A 262 -32.52 14.39 10.89
N ARG A 263 -31.30 14.95 10.99
CA ARG A 263 -31.05 16.41 11.10
C ARG A 263 -30.64 17.06 9.78
N THR A 264 -30.56 16.27 8.70
CA THR A 264 -30.08 16.69 7.38
C THR A 264 -31.02 16.16 6.30
N GLN A 265 -30.90 16.61 5.04
CA GLN A 265 -31.97 16.48 4.04
C GLN A 265 -31.56 15.90 2.67
N GLY A 266 -30.27 15.74 2.34
CA GLY A 266 -29.85 15.34 0.99
C GLY A 266 -30.14 13.87 0.62
N ASP A 267 -30.86 13.55 -0.45
CA ASP A 267 -31.35 12.19 -0.81
C ASP A 267 -30.33 11.04 -0.59
N LEU A 268 -29.06 11.32 -0.86
CA LEU A 268 -27.93 10.44 -0.64
C LEU A 268 -26.98 10.99 0.43
N VAL A 269 -26.23 10.10 1.07
CA VAL A 269 -25.20 10.45 2.06
C VAL A 269 -23.86 9.85 1.64
N LEU A 270 -22.84 10.69 1.46
CA LEU A 270 -21.46 10.26 1.31
C LEU A 270 -20.79 10.22 2.68
N ILE A 271 -20.33 9.05 3.12
CA ILE A 271 -19.64 8.87 4.39
C ILE A 271 -18.13 8.79 4.13
N LEU A 272 -17.36 9.69 4.73
CA LEU A 272 -15.90 9.74 4.66
C LEU A 272 -15.31 9.75 6.06
N ASP A 273 -14.36 8.87 6.36
CA ASP A 273 -13.53 9.05 7.55
C ASP A 273 -12.75 10.37 7.44
N CYS A 274 -12.45 11.00 8.58
CA CYS A 274 -11.78 12.30 8.62
C CYS A 274 -10.36 12.31 8.03
N ASP A 275 -9.78 11.13 7.77
CA ASP A 275 -8.50 10.92 7.11
C ASP A 275 -8.64 10.42 5.67
N HIS A 276 -9.85 10.36 5.10
CA HIS A 276 -10.11 9.93 3.71
C HIS A 276 -10.49 11.11 2.81
N ILE A 277 -9.48 11.71 2.18
CA ILE A 277 -9.64 12.88 1.31
C ILE A 277 -10.21 12.43 -0.05
N PRO A 278 -11.40 12.92 -0.48
CA PRO A 278 -12.03 12.47 -1.72
C PRO A 278 -11.46 13.16 -2.97
N ALA A 279 -11.45 12.40 -4.07
CA ALA A 279 -11.14 12.88 -5.41
C ALA A 279 -12.28 13.76 -5.96
N ARG A 280 -11.92 14.69 -6.84
CA ARG A 280 -12.85 15.67 -7.43
C ARG A 280 -14.04 15.03 -8.15
N ASP A 281 -13.84 13.89 -8.79
CA ASP A 281 -14.85 13.20 -9.60
C ASP A 281 -15.73 12.21 -8.82
N PHE A 282 -15.56 12.10 -7.49
CA PHE A 282 -16.20 11.08 -6.65
C PHE A 282 -17.72 10.96 -6.88
N LEU A 283 -18.47 12.06 -6.79
CA LEU A 283 -19.93 12.02 -6.95
C LEU A 283 -20.34 11.79 -8.41
N GLN A 284 -19.62 12.33 -9.39
CA GLN A 284 -19.95 12.12 -10.80
C GLN A 284 -19.90 10.65 -11.19
N ASP A 285 -18.94 9.90 -10.63
CA ASP A 285 -18.77 8.48 -10.93
C ASP A 285 -19.64 7.53 -10.10
N THR A 286 -20.17 7.97 -8.96
CA THR A 286 -20.91 7.09 -8.03
C THR A 286 -22.42 7.30 -8.06
N VAL A 287 -22.86 8.55 -8.22
CA VAL A 287 -24.25 8.94 -8.00
C VAL A 287 -25.19 8.37 -9.09
N GLY A 288 -24.66 8.13 -10.30
CA GLY A 288 -25.40 7.51 -11.40
C GLY A 288 -25.85 6.06 -11.14
N PHE A 289 -25.21 5.32 -10.23
CA PHE A 289 -25.67 3.98 -9.88
C PHE A 289 -27.03 3.98 -9.15
N PHE A 290 -27.39 5.08 -8.49
CA PHE A 290 -28.66 5.22 -7.77
C PHE A 290 -29.86 5.49 -8.67
N LEU A 291 -29.66 5.63 -9.98
CA LEU A 291 -30.73 5.61 -10.97
C LEU A 291 -31.48 4.27 -10.96
N ASN A 292 -30.82 3.19 -10.57
CA ASN A 292 -31.52 1.97 -10.16
C ASN A 292 -32.10 2.18 -8.76
N PRO A 293 -33.45 2.19 -8.60
CA PRO A 293 -34.06 2.47 -7.32
C PRO A 293 -33.68 1.45 -6.25
N LYS A 294 -33.34 0.19 -6.61
CA LYS A 294 -32.98 -0.85 -5.64
C LYS A 294 -31.61 -0.64 -4.99
N VAL A 295 -30.74 0.18 -5.57
CA VAL A 295 -29.39 0.41 -5.06
C VAL A 295 -29.47 1.22 -3.76
N ALA A 296 -28.95 0.63 -2.68
CA ALA A 296 -28.86 1.23 -1.36
C ALA A 296 -27.49 1.82 -1.06
N LEU A 297 -26.43 1.26 -1.64
CA LEU A 297 -25.04 1.54 -1.30
C LEU A 297 -24.15 1.42 -2.54
N VAL A 298 -23.24 2.37 -2.70
CA VAL A 298 -22.11 2.30 -3.63
C VAL A 298 -20.82 2.40 -2.81
N GLN A 299 -19.99 1.37 -2.83
CA GLN A 299 -18.69 1.31 -2.13
C GLN A 299 -17.54 1.47 -3.14
N THR A 300 -16.53 2.24 -2.74
CA THR A 300 -15.30 2.44 -3.51
C THR A 300 -14.09 1.87 -2.75
N PRO A 301 -12.94 1.58 -3.39
CA PRO A 301 -11.73 1.15 -2.71
C PRO A 301 -11.24 2.18 -1.68
N HIS A 302 -10.60 1.68 -0.61
CA HIS A 302 -9.76 2.51 0.24
C HIS A 302 -8.31 2.38 -0.21
N TRP A 303 -7.69 3.51 -0.53
CA TRP A 303 -6.27 3.57 -0.83
C TRP A 303 -5.58 4.46 0.19
N PHE A 304 -4.42 4.01 0.65
CA PHE A 304 -3.61 4.71 1.62
C PHE A 304 -2.35 5.25 0.95
N TYR A 305 -2.04 6.52 1.20
CA TYR A 305 -0.90 7.17 0.55
C TYR A 305 0.40 7.05 1.37
N ASN A 306 0.30 6.72 2.65
CA ASN A 306 1.43 6.34 3.48
C ASN A 306 1.60 4.81 3.49
N PRO A 307 2.86 4.32 3.63
CA PRO A 307 3.12 2.90 3.75
C PRO A 307 2.54 2.36 5.06
N ASP A 308 1.95 1.18 5.02
CA ASP A 308 1.57 0.44 6.22
C ASP A 308 2.81 -0.07 6.97
N PRO A 309 2.67 -0.57 8.22
CA PRO A 309 3.81 -1.06 8.98
C PRO A 309 4.54 -2.23 8.32
N PHE A 310 3.88 -3.04 7.49
CA PHE A 310 4.53 -4.15 6.78
C PHE A 310 5.45 -3.63 5.68
N GLU A 311 4.96 -2.69 4.86
CA GLU A 311 5.76 -2.05 3.82
C GLU A 311 6.93 -1.27 4.43
N ARG A 312 6.67 -0.44 5.45
CA ARG A 312 7.68 0.40 6.06
C ARG A 312 8.72 -0.43 6.80
N ASN A 313 8.31 -1.34 7.68
CA ASN A 313 9.23 -2.00 8.59
C ASN A 313 10.04 -3.09 7.88
N LEU A 314 9.48 -3.75 6.86
CA LEU A 314 10.21 -4.70 6.01
C LEU A 314 10.91 -4.05 4.81
N LEU A 315 10.82 -2.72 4.68
CA LEU A 315 11.47 -1.93 3.63
C LEU A 315 11.21 -2.51 2.23
N THR A 316 9.93 -2.74 1.91
CA THR A 316 9.56 -3.31 0.59
C THR A 316 9.57 -2.24 -0.51
N GLY A 317 9.51 -0.96 -0.15
CA GLY A 317 9.66 0.16 -1.09
C GLY A 317 8.60 0.18 -2.18
N GLY A 318 7.35 -0.15 -1.85
CA GLY A 318 6.23 -0.18 -2.78
C GLY A 318 6.18 -1.36 -3.75
N HIS A 319 7.17 -2.26 -3.78
CA HIS A 319 7.18 -3.43 -4.68
C HIS A 319 6.10 -4.46 -4.32
N VAL A 320 5.83 -4.61 -3.02
CA VAL A 320 4.85 -5.56 -2.52
C VAL A 320 3.51 -4.83 -2.31
N PRO A 321 2.40 -5.35 -2.83
CA PRO A 321 1.07 -4.80 -2.57
C PRO A 321 0.73 -4.77 -1.09
N VAL A 322 0.05 -3.70 -0.66
CA VAL A 322 -0.39 -3.55 0.73
C VAL A 322 -1.53 -4.51 1.08
N GLY A 323 -1.71 -4.78 2.37
CA GLY A 323 -2.58 -5.85 2.87
C GLY A 323 -4.06 -5.73 2.51
N ASN A 324 -4.58 -4.56 2.14
CA ASN A 324 -5.99 -4.36 1.78
C ASN A 324 -6.26 -4.47 0.27
N GLU A 325 -5.25 -4.48 -0.61
CA GLU A 325 -5.45 -4.48 -2.06
C GLU A 325 -6.19 -5.73 -2.55
N LEU A 326 -5.87 -6.92 -2.01
CA LEU A 326 -6.58 -8.17 -2.32
C LEU A 326 -8.09 -8.04 -2.08
N PHE A 327 -8.48 -7.42 -0.97
CA PHE A 327 -9.87 -7.28 -0.59
C PHE A 327 -10.61 -6.36 -1.56
N TYR A 328 -10.07 -5.18 -1.82
CA TYR A 328 -10.72 -4.19 -2.68
C TYR A 328 -10.67 -4.59 -4.17
N LYS A 329 -9.51 -4.99 -4.69
CA LYS A 329 -9.35 -5.26 -6.12
C LYS A 329 -9.91 -6.60 -6.58
N VAL A 330 -10.13 -7.56 -5.68
CA VAL A 330 -10.62 -8.90 -6.04
C VAL A 330 -11.87 -9.29 -5.27
N LEU A 331 -11.81 -9.35 -3.93
CA LEU A 331 -12.92 -9.91 -3.15
C LEU A 331 -14.20 -9.07 -3.25
N GLN A 332 -14.11 -7.74 -3.23
CA GLN A 332 -15.28 -6.86 -3.38
C GLN A 332 -15.90 -6.93 -4.78
N LYS A 333 -15.10 -7.10 -5.84
CA LYS A 333 -15.61 -7.37 -7.21
C LYS A 333 -16.33 -8.72 -7.30
N GLY A 334 -15.79 -9.72 -6.62
CA GLY A 334 -16.42 -11.03 -6.49
C GLY A 334 -17.76 -10.97 -5.75
N ASN A 335 -17.79 -10.22 -4.65
CA ASN A 335 -19.01 -9.97 -3.89
C ASN A 335 -20.06 -9.18 -4.69
N ASP A 336 -19.64 -8.19 -5.49
CA ASP A 336 -20.52 -7.40 -6.35
C ASP A 336 -21.21 -8.22 -7.44
N TYR A 337 -20.53 -9.27 -7.93
CA TYR A 337 -21.16 -10.24 -8.83
C TYR A 337 -22.37 -10.93 -8.17
N TRP A 338 -22.27 -11.22 -6.88
CA TRP A 338 -23.29 -11.91 -6.09
C TRP A 338 -24.26 -10.98 -5.34
N ASN A 339 -24.25 -9.67 -5.62
CA ASN A 339 -24.99 -8.64 -4.87
C ASN A 339 -24.74 -8.74 -3.35
N ALA A 340 -23.47 -8.82 -2.97
CA ALA A 340 -23.03 -9.01 -1.60
C ALA A 340 -21.91 -8.03 -1.20
N THR A 341 -21.71 -6.96 -1.97
CA THR A 341 -20.77 -5.89 -1.62
C THR A 341 -21.22 -5.28 -0.30
N PHE A 342 -20.30 -5.20 0.65
CA PHE A 342 -20.60 -4.59 1.94
C PHE A 342 -19.81 -3.30 2.13
N PHE A 343 -20.45 -2.38 2.86
CA PHE A 343 -19.94 -1.11 3.33
C PHE A 343 -18.72 -1.33 4.22
N CYS A 344 -17.68 -0.54 3.98
CA CYS A 344 -16.39 -0.59 4.68
C CYS A 344 -16.17 0.64 5.58
N GLY A 345 -17.25 1.29 6.00
CA GLY A 345 -17.21 2.39 6.97
C GLY A 345 -16.92 3.76 6.36
N SER A 346 -16.32 3.83 5.18
CA SER A 346 -15.99 5.10 4.50
C SER A 346 -15.93 4.91 2.98
N ALA A 347 -15.81 6.03 2.25
CA ALA A 347 -15.70 6.07 0.80
C ALA A 347 -16.90 5.34 0.15
N ALA A 348 -18.08 5.65 0.69
CA ALA A 348 -19.31 5.05 0.26
C ALA A 348 -20.44 6.06 0.24
N VAL A 349 -21.29 5.94 -0.77
CA VAL A 349 -22.55 6.68 -0.86
C VAL A 349 -23.66 5.72 -0.46
N VAL A 350 -24.58 6.18 0.39
CA VAL A 350 -25.78 5.44 0.80
C VAL A 350 -27.04 6.21 0.45
N ARG A 351 -28.13 5.49 0.17
CA ARG A 351 -29.46 6.09 0.07
C ARG A 351 -30.01 6.30 1.48
N ARG A 352 -30.29 7.56 1.86
CA ARG A 352 -30.73 7.88 3.24
C ARG A 352 -31.95 7.05 3.65
N ASP A 353 -32.98 7.05 2.80
CA ASP A 353 -34.26 6.40 3.11
C ASP A 353 -34.09 4.91 3.45
N TYR A 354 -33.18 4.21 2.79
CA TYR A 354 -32.98 2.78 3.00
C TYR A 354 -32.20 2.52 4.28
N VAL A 355 -31.24 3.39 4.62
CA VAL A 355 -30.53 3.35 5.90
C VAL A 355 -31.49 3.67 7.05
N LEU A 356 -32.38 4.65 6.91
CA LEU A 356 -33.39 4.94 7.93
C LEU A 356 -34.38 3.78 8.13
N GLN A 357 -34.77 3.08 7.07
CA GLN A 357 -35.68 1.91 7.16
C GLN A 357 -35.10 0.74 7.97
N ILE A 358 -33.77 0.58 8.01
CA ILE A 358 -33.11 -0.44 8.84
C ILE A 358 -32.76 0.07 10.26
N GLY A 359 -33.23 1.27 10.63
CA GLY A 359 -32.97 1.89 11.93
C GLY A 359 -31.65 2.66 12.02
N GLY A 360 -31.06 3.03 10.88
CA GLY A 360 -29.75 3.68 10.80
C GLY A 360 -28.60 2.71 10.53
N ILE A 361 -27.38 3.20 10.71
CA ILE A 361 -26.16 2.40 10.79
C ILE A 361 -26.27 1.45 12.00
N ALA A 362 -25.96 0.17 11.81
CA ALA A 362 -26.06 -0.85 12.86
C ALA A 362 -25.18 -0.52 14.08
N THR A 363 -25.56 -0.96 15.28
CA THR A 363 -24.88 -0.54 16.52
C THR A 363 -24.53 -1.69 17.48
N GLU A 364 -24.93 -2.90 17.13
CA GLU A 364 -24.80 -4.10 17.96
C GLU A 364 -23.41 -4.74 17.89
N THR A 365 -22.66 -4.44 16.84
CA THR A 365 -21.30 -4.96 16.61
C THR A 365 -20.32 -3.82 16.41
N VAL A 366 -19.02 -4.09 16.59
CA VAL A 366 -17.97 -3.09 16.39
C VAL A 366 -17.56 -2.89 14.92
N THR A 367 -18.19 -3.63 14.01
CA THR A 367 -18.09 -3.49 12.55
C THR A 367 -19.48 -3.14 12.05
N GLU A 368 -19.93 -1.96 12.43
CA GLU A 368 -21.27 -1.43 12.12
C GLU A 368 -21.55 -1.41 10.63
N ASP A 369 -20.50 -1.24 9.83
CA ASP A 369 -20.51 -1.05 8.40
C ASP A 369 -20.95 -2.31 7.65
N CYS A 370 -20.26 -3.43 7.88
CA CYS A 370 -20.59 -4.72 7.31
C CYS A 370 -21.98 -5.18 7.78
N HIS A 371 -22.30 -4.94 9.06
CA HIS A 371 -23.59 -5.30 9.65
C HIS A 371 -24.75 -4.49 9.05
N THR A 372 -24.55 -3.20 8.77
CA THR A 372 -25.51 -2.35 8.05
C THR A 372 -25.83 -2.93 6.67
N SER A 373 -24.80 -3.39 5.94
CA SER A 373 -24.99 -3.99 4.63
C SER A 373 -25.79 -5.30 4.69
N LEU A 374 -25.55 -6.11 5.72
CA LEU A 374 -26.31 -7.34 5.94
C LEU A 374 -27.81 -7.04 6.13
N ARG A 375 -28.14 -5.97 6.86
CA ARG A 375 -29.53 -5.52 7.05
C ARG A 375 -30.16 -5.02 5.75
N LEU A 376 -29.44 -4.21 4.98
CA LEU A 376 -29.91 -3.73 3.67
C LEU A 376 -30.21 -4.91 2.73
N HIS A 377 -29.29 -5.87 2.61
CA HIS A 377 -29.52 -7.07 1.80
C HIS A 377 -30.66 -7.93 2.33
N SER A 378 -30.84 -8.02 3.65
CA SER A 378 -31.96 -8.75 4.25
C SER A 378 -33.33 -8.11 3.97
N LEU A 379 -33.38 -6.84 3.57
CA LEU A 379 -34.60 -6.20 3.05
C LEU A 379 -34.74 -6.31 1.52
N GLY A 380 -33.78 -6.93 0.83
CA GLY A 380 -33.80 -7.14 -0.61
C GLY A 380 -33.22 -6.00 -1.43
N TYR A 381 -32.52 -5.05 -0.80
CA TYR A 381 -31.80 -4.00 -1.52
C TYR A 381 -30.54 -4.51 -2.19
N GLU A 382 -30.07 -3.74 -3.18
CA GLU A 382 -28.85 -4.02 -3.93
C GLU A 382 -27.70 -3.11 -3.50
N THR A 383 -26.49 -3.62 -3.58
CA THR A 383 -25.27 -2.83 -3.35
C THR A 383 -24.35 -2.93 -4.56
N VAL A 384 -23.47 -1.94 -4.68
CA VAL A 384 -22.59 -1.77 -5.83
C VAL A 384 -21.17 -1.59 -5.34
N TYR A 385 -20.23 -2.32 -5.94
CA TYR A 385 -18.81 -2.00 -5.84
C TYR A 385 -18.30 -1.35 -7.13
N TYR A 386 -17.61 -0.22 -7.00
CA TYR A 386 -16.99 0.47 -8.13
C TYR A 386 -15.49 0.61 -7.91
N ASP A 387 -14.69 -0.17 -8.65
CA ASP A 387 -13.23 -0.27 -8.47
C ASP A 387 -12.45 0.91 -9.09
N LYS A 388 -12.73 2.11 -8.61
CA LYS A 388 -11.92 3.30 -8.87
C LYS A 388 -11.48 3.89 -7.55
N ILE A 389 -10.17 4.02 -7.32
CA ILE A 389 -9.64 4.69 -6.14
C ILE A 389 -10.05 6.16 -6.21
N MET A 390 -10.91 6.58 -5.30
CA MET A 390 -11.45 7.95 -5.24
C MET A 390 -11.26 8.59 -3.86
N VAL A 391 -10.54 7.95 -2.95
CA VAL A 391 -10.11 8.55 -1.68
C VAL A 391 -8.63 8.29 -1.45
N ALA A 392 -7.95 9.28 -0.86
CA ALA A 392 -6.59 9.16 -0.36
C ALA A 392 -6.63 9.16 1.17
N GLY A 393 -6.25 8.02 1.75
CA GLY A 393 -6.32 7.75 3.18
C GLY A 393 -4.99 7.64 3.91
N LEU A 394 -5.06 7.59 5.24
CA LEU A 394 -3.94 7.23 6.10
C LEU A 394 -4.06 5.81 6.68
N ALA A 395 -3.04 4.99 6.43
CA ALA A 395 -2.82 3.72 7.11
C ALA A 395 -2.27 3.96 8.53
N PRO A 396 -2.49 3.03 9.49
CA PRO A 396 -1.90 3.15 10.82
C PRO A 396 -0.38 3.24 10.78
N GLU A 397 0.18 4.23 11.47
CA GLU A 397 1.63 4.40 11.47
C GLU A 397 2.37 3.37 12.34
N LYS A 398 1.83 2.89 13.45
CA LYS A 398 2.52 1.90 14.31
C LYS A 398 2.01 0.49 14.05
N PHE A 399 2.87 -0.50 14.21
CA PHE A 399 2.50 -1.91 14.13
C PHE A 399 1.43 -2.26 15.17
N SER A 400 1.57 -1.82 16.42
CA SER A 400 0.56 -2.03 17.47
C SER A 400 -0.80 -1.43 17.11
N SER A 401 -0.83 -0.24 16.48
CA SER A 401 -2.06 0.41 16.02
C SER A 401 -2.71 -0.37 14.87
N TYR A 402 -1.91 -0.90 13.94
CA TYR A 402 -2.38 -1.79 12.88
C TYR A 402 -2.98 -3.07 13.44
N VAL A 403 -2.30 -3.75 14.37
CA VAL A 403 -2.81 -4.94 15.06
C VAL A 403 -4.13 -4.62 15.78
N GLY A 404 -4.20 -3.50 16.50
CA GLY A 404 -5.42 -3.06 17.18
C GLY A 404 -6.61 -2.84 16.24
N GLN A 405 -6.36 -2.29 15.04
CA GLN A 405 -7.39 -2.14 14.01
C GLN A 405 -7.88 -3.50 13.49
N GLN A 406 -6.96 -4.41 13.13
CA GLN A 406 -7.31 -5.73 12.59
C GLN A 406 -8.03 -6.61 13.61
N VAL A 407 -7.61 -6.56 14.88
CA VAL A 407 -8.27 -7.27 15.99
C VAL A 407 -9.70 -6.77 16.20
N ARG A 408 -9.97 -5.47 15.99
CA ARG A 408 -11.33 -4.91 16.06
C ARG A 408 -12.21 -5.48 14.95
N TRP A 409 -11.69 -5.54 13.73
CA TRP A 409 -12.40 -6.13 12.59
C TRP A 409 -12.67 -7.62 12.81
N ALA A 410 -11.66 -8.36 13.30
CA ALA A 410 -11.78 -9.76 13.66
C ALA A 410 -12.90 -10.00 14.68
N ARG A 411 -12.95 -9.17 15.73
CA ARG A 411 -14.02 -9.22 16.74
C ARG A 411 -15.39 -8.96 16.13
N GLY A 412 -15.54 -7.87 15.36
CA GLY A 412 -16.82 -7.49 14.78
C GLY A 412 -17.37 -8.54 13.81
N MET A 413 -16.52 -9.10 12.96
CA MET A 413 -16.90 -10.18 12.06
C MET A 413 -17.34 -11.45 12.81
N ALA A 414 -16.64 -11.82 13.89
CA ALA A 414 -17.06 -12.93 14.75
C ALA A 414 -18.36 -12.64 15.52
N GLN A 415 -18.59 -11.39 15.93
CA GLN A 415 -19.86 -10.96 16.53
C GLN A 415 -21.02 -11.09 15.53
N ILE A 416 -20.84 -10.65 14.28
CA ILE A 416 -21.86 -10.82 13.22
C ILE A 416 -22.14 -12.32 13.00
N LEU A 417 -21.10 -13.16 12.90
CA LEU A 417 -21.27 -14.61 12.76
C LEU A 417 -22.12 -15.19 13.89
N ARG A 418 -21.83 -14.79 15.13
CA ARG A 418 -22.48 -15.30 16.34
C ARG A 418 -23.92 -14.80 16.50
N LEU A 419 -24.16 -13.50 16.28
CA LEU A 419 -25.43 -12.85 16.53
C LEU A 419 -26.41 -13.07 15.38
N GLU A 420 -25.95 -12.91 14.14
CA GLU A 420 -26.81 -12.92 12.96
C GLU A 420 -26.85 -14.30 12.30
N ASN A 421 -25.79 -15.10 12.43
CA ASN A 421 -25.61 -16.39 11.76
C ASN A 421 -26.07 -16.35 10.29
N PRO A 422 -25.33 -15.64 9.41
CA PRO A 422 -25.77 -15.36 8.05
C PRO A 422 -26.12 -16.62 7.24
N LEU A 423 -25.49 -17.75 7.54
CA LEU A 423 -25.69 -18.99 6.80
C LEU A 423 -27.05 -19.64 7.10
N PHE A 424 -27.43 -19.76 8.38
CA PHE A 424 -28.59 -20.57 8.78
C PHE A 424 -29.79 -19.76 9.29
N ASN A 425 -29.62 -18.47 9.57
CA ASN A 425 -30.71 -17.64 10.06
C ASN A 425 -31.75 -17.40 8.96
N ARG A 426 -32.95 -17.98 9.15
CA ARG A 426 -34.07 -17.87 8.21
C ARG A 426 -34.76 -16.51 8.24
N LYS A 427 -34.56 -15.70 9.29
CA LYS A 427 -35.12 -14.33 9.37
C LYS A 427 -34.43 -13.39 8.38
N LEU A 428 -33.16 -13.65 8.07
CA LEU A 428 -32.42 -12.92 7.06
C LEU A 428 -32.90 -13.36 5.67
N LYS A 429 -33.51 -12.48 4.89
CA LYS A 429 -34.01 -12.79 3.54
C LYS A 429 -32.90 -12.69 2.49
N LEU A 430 -31.80 -13.40 2.74
CA LEU A 430 -30.63 -13.42 1.87
C LEU A 430 -30.71 -14.57 0.86
N SER A 431 -30.26 -14.28 -0.36
CA SER A 431 -29.99 -15.32 -1.37
C SER A 431 -28.87 -16.26 -0.90
N LEU A 432 -28.82 -17.48 -1.45
CA LEU A 432 -27.77 -18.45 -1.08
C LEU A 432 -26.37 -17.91 -1.35
N SER A 433 -26.17 -17.19 -2.45
CA SER A 433 -24.89 -16.57 -2.80
C SER A 433 -24.47 -15.51 -1.77
N GLN A 434 -25.39 -14.63 -1.36
CA GLN A 434 -25.14 -13.66 -0.30
C GLN A 434 -24.78 -14.35 1.02
N ARG A 435 -25.46 -15.44 1.38
CA ARG A 435 -25.14 -16.21 2.60
C ARG A 435 -23.71 -16.76 2.56
N ILE A 436 -23.26 -17.27 1.41
CA ILE A 436 -21.90 -17.78 1.23
C ILE A 436 -20.88 -16.64 1.30
N CYS A 437 -21.15 -15.48 0.66
CA CYS A 437 -20.28 -14.30 0.74
C CYS A 437 -20.14 -13.77 2.19
N TYR A 438 -21.25 -13.67 2.93
CA TYR A 438 -21.22 -13.26 4.33
C TYR A 438 -20.55 -14.30 5.24
N LEU A 439 -20.72 -15.60 4.96
CA LEU A 439 -19.97 -16.64 5.66
C LEU A 439 -18.47 -16.42 5.43
N SER A 440 -18.04 -16.22 4.18
CA SER A 440 -16.64 -15.95 3.84
C SER A 440 -16.07 -14.75 4.61
N ALA A 441 -16.78 -13.61 4.58
CA ALA A 441 -16.36 -12.40 5.28
C ALA A 441 -16.27 -12.62 6.80
N THR A 442 -17.27 -13.28 7.38
CA THR A 442 -17.34 -13.47 8.84
C THR A 442 -16.44 -14.57 9.37
N SER A 443 -16.07 -15.56 8.54
CA SER A 443 -15.15 -16.64 8.90
C SER A 443 -13.68 -16.31 8.63
N HIS A 444 -13.36 -15.26 7.86
CA HIS A 444 -11.99 -14.97 7.41
C HIS A 444 -10.98 -14.80 8.56
N PHE A 445 -11.37 -14.12 9.65
CA PHE A 445 -10.45 -13.78 10.74
C PHE A 445 -10.13 -14.95 11.69
N PHE A 446 -10.69 -16.14 11.48
CA PHE A 446 -10.38 -17.32 12.28
C PHE A 446 -9.04 -17.96 11.91
N PHE A 447 -8.25 -17.35 11.01
CA PHE A 447 -6.91 -17.80 10.61
C PHE A 447 -5.92 -17.93 11.78
N GLY A 448 -6.18 -17.30 12.93
CA GLY A 448 -5.30 -17.40 14.09
C GLY A 448 -5.10 -18.83 14.58
N PHE A 449 -6.18 -19.62 14.65
CA PHE A 449 -6.13 -21.03 15.05
C PHE A 449 -5.28 -21.90 14.09
N PRO A 450 -5.57 -21.99 12.78
CA PRO A 450 -4.80 -22.83 11.87
C PRO A 450 -3.34 -22.40 11.75
N ARG A 451 -3.02 -21.10 11.78
CA ARG A 451 -1.62 -20.64 11.72
C ARG A 451 -0.80 -21.10 12.92
N LEU A 452 -1.35 -20.98 14.13
CA LEU A 452 -0.70 -21.50 15.33
C LEU A 452 -0.58 -23.02 15.28
N MET A 453 -1.61 -23.73 14.80
CA MET A 453 -1.57 -25.19 14.68
C MET A 453 -0.53 -25.68 13.66
N TYR A 454 -0.39 -25.02 12.51
CA TYR A 454 0.63 -25.35 11.51
C TYR A 454 2.06 -25.09 12.01
N LEU A 455 2.24 -24.15 12.94
CA LEU A 455 3.52 -23.93 13.62
C LEU A 455 3.78 -24.99 14.70
N LEU A 456 2.76 -25.37 15.47
CA LEU A 456 2.86 -26.30 16.59
C LEU A 456 2.99 -27.77 16.16
N ALA A 457 2.22 -28.23 15.17
CA ALA A 457 2.17 -29.64 14.78
C ALA A 457 3.55 -30.27 14.48
N PRO A 458 4.39 -29.70 13.61
CA PRO A 458 5.71 -30.28 13.34
C PRO A 458 6.68 -30.17 14.53
N MET A 459 6.54 -29.12 15.35
CA MET A 459 7.34 -28.92 16.55
C MET A 459 7.03 -29.97 17.62
N LEU A 460 5.75 -30.28 17.85
CA LEU A 460 5.31 -31.28 18.83
C LEU A 460 5.83 -32.67 18.49
N TYR A 461 5.89 -33.01 17.20
CA TYR A 461 6.52 -34.26 16.77
C TYR A 461 8.02 -34.27 17.08
N LEU A 462 8.76 -33.24 16.67
CA LEU A 462 10.22 -33.21 16.82
C LEU A 462 10.68 -33.17 18.29
N LEU A 463 9.96 -32.46 19.16
CA LEU A 463 10.31 -32.29 20.57
C LEU A 463 9.75 -33.38 21.49
N LEU A 464 8.52 -33.83 21.23
CA LEU A 464 7.76 -34.69 22.16
C LEU A 464 7.37 -36.04 21.56
N GLY A 465 7.64 -36.29 20.27
CA GLY A 465 7.23 -37.50 19.57
C GLY A 465 5.72 -37.61 19.33
N ILE A 466 4.95 -36.54 19.55
CA ILE A 466 3.49 -36.53 19.36
C ILE A 466 3.18 -36.56 17.87
N ASN A 467 2.50 -37.60 17.41
CA ASN A 467 2.26 -37.84 16.00
C ASN A 467 0.85 -37.40 15.59
N SER A 468 0.75 -36.21 14.97
CA SER A 468 -0.54 -35.66 14.51
C SER A 468 -1.06 -36.31 13.22
N VAL A 469 -0.24 -37.07 12.49
CA VAL A 469 -0.60 -37.64 11.19
C VAL A 469 -0.13 -39.10 11.13
N LYS A 470 -1.08 -40.04 11.17
CA LYS A 470 -0.76 -41.47 11.15
C LYS A 470 -0.05 -41.83 9.85
N GLY A 471 1.05 -42.56 9.97
CA GLY A 471 1.86 -42.97 8.82
C GLY A 471 2.51 -41.80 8.07
N LEU A 472 2.81 -40.67 8.73
CA LEU A 472 3.45 -39.52 8.10
C LEU A 472 4.75 -39.94 7.37
N GLY A 473 4.70 -39.89 6.05
CA GLY A 473 5.82 -40.25 5.18
C GLY A 473 5.71 -39.54 3.83
N LEU A 474 6.58 -39.93 2.89
CA LEU A 474 6.61 -39.31 1.55
C LEU A 474 5.27 -39.44 0.82
N GLU A 475 4.50 -40.50 1.09
CA GLU A 475 3.13 -40.67 0.57
C GLU A 475 2.25 -39.45 0.85
N THR A 476 2.25 -38.95 2.08
CA THR A 476 1.45 -37.78 2.46
C THR A 476 1.81 -36.54 1.63
N LEU A 477 3.09 -36.37 1.26
CA LEU A 477 3.49 -35.28 0.36
C LEU A 477 2.97 -35.45 -1.06
N PHE A 478 2.88 -36.68 -1.57
CA PHE A 478 2.33 -36.93 -2.91
C PHE A 478 0.81 -36.70 -3.01
N TYR A 479 0.10 -36.68 -1.89
CA TYR A 479 -1.28 -36.22 -1.82
C TYR A 479 -1.38 -34.70 -1.53
N ALA A 480 -0.57 -34.18 -0.61
CA ALA A 480 -0.62 -32.77 -0.18
C ALA A 480 -0.07 -31.78 -1.23
N LEU A 481 1.08 -32.07 -1.84
CA LEU A 481 1.76 -31.13 -2.74
C LEU A 481 0.93 -30.79 -3.99
N PRO A 482 0.29 -31.74 -4.70
CA PRO A 482 -0.54 -31.40 -5.85
C PRO A 482 -1.70 -30.47 -5.46
N HIS A 483 -2.33 -30.71 -4.31
CA HIS A 483 -3.37 -29.84 -3.78
C HIS A 483 -2.84 -28.42 -3.49
N ILE A 484 -1.73 -28.30 -2.75
CA ILE A 484 -1.13 -27.00 -2.40
C ILE A 484 -0.68 -26.25 -3.66
N LEU A 485 0.00 -26.92 -4.59
CA LEU A 485 0.52 -26.28 -5.79
C LEU A 485 -0.62 -25.84 -6.73
N LEU A 486 -1.63 -26.68 -6.96
CA LEU A 486 -2.77 -26.29 -7.79
C LEU A 486 -3.62 -25.19 -7.15
N SER A 487 -3.76 -25.18 -5.82
CA SER A 487 -4.49 -24.09 -5.16
C SER A 487 -3.76 -22.76 -5.27
N MET A 488 -2.43 -22.76 -5.10
CA MET A 488 -1.58 -21.59 -5.35
C MET A 488 -1.65 -21.13 -6.82
N GLN A 489 -1.59 -22.06 -7.77
CA GLN A 489 -1.70 -21.78 -9.20
C GLN A 489 -3.06 -21.17 -9.57
N THR A 490 -4.14 -21.70 -9.00
CA THR A 490 -5.51 -21.20 -9.22
C THR A 490 -5.64 -19.78 -8.68
N ASN A 491 -5.18 -19.53 -7.45
CA ASN A 491 -5.23 -18.21 -6.83
C ASN A 491 -4.31 -17.19 -7.51
N HIS A 492 -3.26 -17.63 -8.20
CA HIS A 492 -2.33 -16.75 -8.90
C HIS A 492 -3.03 -15.90 -9.97
N ILE A 493 -3.95 -16.44 -10.78
CA ILE A 493 -4.60 -15.69 -11.87
C ILE A 493 -5.30 -14.42 -11.36
N PRO A 494 -6.23 -14.49 -10.38
CA PRO A 494 -6.88 -13.28 -9.86
C PRO A 494 -5.96 -12.44 -8.96
N TYR A 495 -4.97 -13.04 -8.28
CA TYR A 495 -4.22 -12.33 -7.22
C TYR A 495 -2.87 -11.76 -7.64
N LYS A 496 -2.30 -12.16 -8.79
CA LYS A 496 -0.91 -11.87 -9.21
C LYS A 496 -0.48 -10.40 -9.14
N ARG A 497 -1.39 -9.43 -9.15
CA ARG A 497 -1.06 -7.98 -9.06
C ARG A 497 -1.30 -7.35 -7.69
N VAL A 498 -1.97 -8.06 -6.78
CA VAL A 498 -2.55 -7.47 -5.54
C VAL A 498 -2.24 -8.29 -4.28
N ARG A 499 -1.72 -9.51 -4.44
CA ARG A 499 -1.21 -10.33 -3.34
C ARG A 499 -0.06 -11.19 -3.83
N PHE A 500 1.11 -10.97 -3.27
CA PHE A 500 2.28 -11.77 -3.59
C PHE A 500 2.31 -13.04 -2.75
N SER A 501 2.88 -14.11 -3.32
CA SER A 501 2.97 -15.43 -2.67
C SER A 501 3.69 -15.34 -1.33
N PHE A 502 3.21 -16.09 -0.34
CA PHE A 502 3.74 -16.17 1.04
C PHE A 502 3.57 -14.91 1.89
N TRP A 503 3.17 -13.77 1.32
CA TRP A 503 2.94 -12.56 2.08
C TRP A 503 1.70 -12.66 2.96
N ASN A 504 0.65 -13.36 2.49
CA ASN A 504 -0.56 -13.59 3.29
C ASN A 504 -0.22 -14.29 4.61
N GLU A 505 0.66 -15.29 4.56
CA GLU A 505 1.16 -16.02 5.72
C GLU A 505 1.86 -15.08 6.71
N ILE A 506 2.66 -14.12 6.22
CA ILE A 506 3.36 -13.14 7.07
C ILE A 506 2.36 -12.23 7.79
N TYR A 507 1.37 -11.69 7.05
CA TYR A 507 0.30 -10.87 7.64
C TYR A 507 -0.46 -11.66 8.72
N GLU A 508 -0.85 -12.88 8.41
CA GLU A 508 -1.63 -13.72 9.33
C GLU A 508 -0.80 -14.19 10.53
N PHE A 509 0.47 -14.59 10.36
CA PHE A 509 1.34 -14.97 11.48
C PHE A 509 1.53 -13.82 12.46
N ALA A 510 1.83 -12.62 11.96
CA ALA A 510 2.06 -11.43 12.76
C ALA A 510 0.89 -11.07 13.70
N MET A 511 -0.33 -11.51 13.35
CA MET A 511 -1.56 -11.22 14.11
C MET A 511 -2.24 -12.48 14.66
N SER A 512 -1.69 -13.67 14.41
CA SER A 512 -2.35 -14.96 14.63
C SER A 512 -2.82 -15.16 16.07
N PHE A 513 -1.99 -14.78 17.04
CA PHE A 513 -2.32 -14.93 18.46
C PHE A 513 -3.45 -14.00 18.89
N GLN A 514 -3.35 -12.70 18.58
CA GLN A 514 -4.34 -11.70 18.97
C GLN A 514 -5.67 -11.93 18.28
N ALA A 515 -5.66 -12.14 16.96
CA ALA A 515 -6.86 -12.39 16.18
C ALA A 515 -7.53 -13.72 16.60
N GLY A 516 -6.74 -14.77 16.81
CA GLY A 516 -7.25 -16.07 17.27
C GLY A 516 -7.94 -16.00 18.63
N MET A 517 -7.33 -15.30 19.60
CA MET A 517 -7.93 -15.13 20.93
C MET A 517 -9.24 -14.34 20.87
N VAL A 518 -9.25 -13.21 20.16
CA VAL A 518 -10.41 -12.31 20.15
C VAL A 518 -11.59 -12.89 19.37
N THR A 519 -11.34 -13.59 18.26
CA THR A 519 -12.40 -14.30 17.52
C THR A 519 -13.00 -15.44 18.34
N LEU A 520 -12.17 -16.22 19.05
CA LEU A 520 -12.64 -17.26 19.96
C LEU A 520 -13.51 -16.69 21.08
N LEU A 521 -13.04 -15.64 21.76
CA LEU A 521 -13.79 -15.00 22.84
C LEU A 521 -15.12 -14.43 22.34
N ALA A 522 -15.15 -13.80 21.16
CA ALA A 522 -16.36 -13.24 20.58
C ALA A 522 -17.41 -14.31 20.23
N LEU A 523 -16.98 -15.51 19.81
CA LEU A 523 -17.89 -16.65 19.60
C LEU A 523 -18.52 -17.14 20.90
N ILE A 524 -17.72 -17.22 21.98
CA ILE A 524 -18.20 -17.67 23.30
C ILE A 524 -19.15 -16.63 23.89
N ASN A 525 -18.71 -15.37 23.96
CA ASN A 525 -19.51 -14.25 24.42
C ASN A 525 -19.13 -12.98 23.65
N PRO A 526 -20.03 -12.44 22.80
CA PRO A 526 -19.74 -11.30 21.95
C PRO A 526 -19.46 -10.00 22.72
N LYS A 527 -19.79 -9.94 24.02
CA LYS A 527 -19.53 -8.77 24.87
C LYS A 527 -18.15 -8.79 25.53
N LEU A 528 -17.39 -9.88 25.42
CA LEU A 528 -16.05 -9.98 26.01
C LEU A 528 -14.99 -9.25 25.18
N GLY A 529 -14.12 -8.53 25.87
CA GLY A 529 -13.04 -7.73 25.31
C GLY A 529 -13.38 -6.24 25.31
N ALA A 530 -12.55 -5.43 25.99
CA ALA A 530 -12.66 -3.98 25.96
C ALA A 530 -12.06 -3.42 24.66
N PHE A 531 -12.59 -2.28 24.21
CA PHE A 531 -12.01 -1.50 23.11
C PHE A 531 -11.49 -0.19 23.65
N ASN A 532 -10.26 0.17 23.28
CA ASN A 532 -9.75 1.51 23.49
C ASN A 532 -9.52 2.15 22.11
N VAL A 533 -9.93 3.42 21.97
CA VAL A 533 -9.73 4.19 20.74
C VAL A 533 -8.24 4.20 20.43
N THR A 534 -7.88 3.83 19.21
CA THR A 534 -6.49 3.79 18.77
C THR A 534 -6.06 5.22 18.48
N ASP A 535 -4.97 5.68 19.11
CA ASP A 535 -4.45 7.03 18.85
C ASP A 535 -3.97 7.12 17.40
N LYS A 536 -4.64 7.94 16.59
CA LYS A 536 -4.19 8.33 15.25
C LYS A 536 -3.15 9.45 15.41
N GLY A 537 -2.02 9.39 14.68
CA GLY A 537 -1.04 10.48 14.60
C GLY A 537 0.25 10.33 15.43
N LEU A 538 0.54 9.17 16.02
CA LEU A 538 1.81 8.95 16.72
C LEU A 538 2.94 8.58 15.75
N THR A 539 3.74 9.56 15.35
CA THR A 539 4.90 9.33 14.47
C THR A 539 5.99 8.51 15.13
N VAL A 540 6.54 7.53 14.41
CA VAL A 540 7.72 6.75 14.85
C VAL A 540 8.99 7.56 14.58
N THR A 541 9.55 8.20 15.61
CA THR A 541 10.76 9.03 15.48
C THR A 541 12.06 8.25 15.65
N LYS A 542 12.02 7.10 16.33
CA LYS A 542 13.18 6.24 16.61
C LYS A 542 12.86 4.79 16.34
N ARG A 543 13.88 4.00 16.01
CA ARG A 543 13.79 2.54 15.94
C ARG A 543 13.35 1.98 17.27
N ASN A 544 12.32 1.15 17.26
CA ASN A 544 11.84 0.45 18.44
C ASN A 544 11.36 -0.94 18.05
N PHE A 545 11.54 -1.92 18.93
CA PHE A 545 11.00 -3.26 18.73
C PHE A 545 9.77 -3.45 19.59
N ASP A 546 8.61 -3.62 18.96
CA ASP A 546 7.35 -3.86 19.66
C ASP A 546 7.23 -5.31 20.12
N LEU A 547 7.94 -5.63 21.21
CA LEU A 547 7.94 -6.96 21.81
C LEU A 547 6.55 -7.38 22.30
N GLU A 548 5.72 -6.45 22.76
CA GLU A 548 4.41 -6.77 23.33
C GLU A 548 3.51 -7.42 22.28
N SER A 549 3.49 -6.87 21.06
CA SER A 549 2.69 -7.40 19.97
C SER A 549 3.18 -8.75 19.45
N VAL A 550 4.47 -9.08 19.52
CA VAL A 550 5.00 -10.34 18.93
C VAL A 550 5.51 -11.37 19.94
N ARG A 551 5.42 -11.13 21.26
CA ARG A 551 6.04 -11.99 22.29
C ARG A 551 5.72 -13.49 22.15
N TYR A 552 4.46 -13.83 21.89
CA TYR A 552 4.04 -15.24 21.78
C TYR A 552 4.54 -15.87 20.49
N LEU A 553 4.53 -15.12 19.39
CA LEU A 553 5.07 -15.56 18.12
C LEU A 553 6.59 -15.76 18.20
N LEU A 554 7.30 -14.86 18.90
CA LEU A 554 8.73 -14.97 19.17
C LEU A 554 9.06 -16.24 19.97
N ILE A 555 8.32 -16.52 21.04
CA ILE A 555 8.50 -17.74 21.85
C ILE A 555 8.33 -18.98 20.97
N LEU A 556 7.26 -19.06 20.17
CA LEU A 556 7.03 -20.18 19.27
C LEU A 556 8.10 -20.29 18.17
N GLY A 557 8.60 -19.16 17.67
CA GLY A 557 9.71 -19.13 16.71
C GLY A 557 11.01 -19.69 17.30
N VAL A 558 11.35 -19.31 18.53
CA VAL A 558 12.51 -19.86 19.26
C VAL A 558 12.34 -21.36 19.50
N LEU A 559 11.17 -21.81 19.95
CA LEU A 559 10.88 -23.23 20.15
C LEU A 559 10.97 -24.02 18.83
N THR A 560 10.52 -23.43 17.71
CA THR A 560 10.63 -24.04 16.38
C THR A 560 12.10 -24.20 15.97
N ALA A 561 12.93 -23.18 16.23
CA ALA A 561 14.36 -23.25 15.98
C ALA A 561 15.04 -24.31 16.87
N THR A 562 14.67 -24.41 18.15
CA THR A 562 15.16 -25.46 19.05
C THR A 562 14.74 -26.86 18.58
N ALA A 563 13.52 -27.03 18.08
CA ALA A 563 13.04 -28.31 17.55
C ALA A 563 13.89 -28.81 16.37
N LEU A 564 14.40 -27.92 15.53
CA LEU A 564 15.28 -28.28 14.42
C LEU A 564 16.64 -28.85 14.89
N LEU A 565 17.12 -28.47 16.08
CA LEU A 565 18.36 -29.00 16.64
C LEU A 565 18.25 -30.48 17.06
N VAL A 566 17.02 -30.98 17.24
CA VAL A 566 16.74 -32.38 17.63
C VAL A 566 16.70 -33.31 16.40
N VAL A 567 16.61 -32.78 15.17
CA VAL A 567 16.51 -33.59 13.94
C VAL A 567 17.65 -34.61 13.78
N PRO A 568 18.93 -34.26 14.01
CA PRO A 568 20.02 -35.24 13.92
C PRO A 568 19.85 -36.42 14.89
N PHE A 569 19.29 -36.20 16.08
CA PHE A 569 19.03 -37.26 17.05
C PHE A 569 18.03 -38.28 16.53
N TRP A 570 16.93 -37.81 15.92
CA TRP A 570 15.95 -38.67 15.25
C TRP A 570 16.57 -39.48 14.11
N LEU A 571 17.40 -38.85 13.28
CA LEU A 571 18.05 -39.53 12.14
C LEU A 571 19.08 -40.57 12.56
N LEU A 572 19.71 -40.41 13.73
CA LEU A 572 20.73 -41.32 14.24
C LEU A 572 20.15 -42.47 15.07
N LEU A 573 19.09 -42.23 15.85
CA LEU A 573 18.60 -43.19 16.83
C LEU A 573 17.35 -43.95 16.40
N ASP A 574 16.53 -43.38 15.51
CA ASP A 574 15.33 -44.04 15.00
C ASP A 574 15.34 -44.07 13.46
N SER A 575 15.98 -45.12 12.93
CA SER A 575 16.10 -45.35 11.50
C SER A 575 14.76 -45.66 10.81
N GLN A 576 13.68 -45.90 11.55
CA GLN A 576 12.35 -46.13 10.98
C GLN A 576 11.53 -44.84 10.87
N ALA A 577 11.79 -43.85 11.74
CA ALA A 577 11.06 -42.58 11.79
C ALA A 577 11.66 -41.44 10.94
N TRP A 578 12.71 -41.71 10.15
CA TRP A 578 13.45 -40.67 9.42
C TRP A 578 12.58 -39.84 8.46
N GLN A 579 11.56 -40.44 7.83
CA GLN A 579 10.68 -39.73 6.88
C GLN A 579 9.82 -38.69 7.60
N ALA A 580 9.19 -39.08 8.71
CA ALA A 580 8.36 -38.20 9.53
C ALA A 580 9.21 -37.06 10.14
N ALA A 581 10.41 -37.37 10.63
CA ALA A 581 11.35 -36.37 11.13
C ALA A 581 11.75 -35.37 10.02
N LEU A 582 12.06 -35.83 8.81
CA LEU A 582 12.44 -34.97 7.69
C LEU A 582 11.29 -34.08 7.22
N ILE A 583 10.07 -34.60 7.13
CA ILE A 583 8.88 -33.83 6.72
C ILE A 583 8.56 -32.75 7.75
N ASN A 584 8.57 -33.07 9.04
CA ASN A 584 8.36 -32.08 10.09
C ASN A 584 9.49 -31.05 10.14
N ALA A 585 10.74 -31.46 9.93
CA ALA A 585 11.86 -30.54 9.81
C ALA A 585 11.68 -29.56 8.63
N LEU A 586 11.24 -30.05 7.47
CA LEU A 586 10.95 -29.21 6.31
C LEU A 586 9.89 -28.15 6.63
N TRP A 587 8.79 -28.54 7.27
CA TRP A 587 7.75 -27.60 7.70
C TRP A 587 8.24 -26.62 8.76
N CYS A 588 9.03 -27.07 9.74
CA CYS A 588 9.66 -26.18 10.72
C CYS A 588 10.59 -25.14 10.07
N VAL A 589 11.42 -25.53 9.09
CA VAL A 589 12.28 -24.59 8.36
C VAL A 589 11.44 -23.57 7.60
N PHE A 590 10.42 -24.03 6.87
CA PHE A 590 9.52 -23.15 6.11
C PHE A 590 8.78 -22.16 7.02
N ASN A 591 8.19 -22.66 8.10
CA ASN A 591 7.50 -21.84 9.10
C ASN A 591 8.45 -20.85 9.77
N LEU A 592 9.68 -21.26 10.09
CA LEU A 592 10.66 -20.39 10.74
C LEU A 592 11.01 -19.18 9.86
N ILE A 593 11.16 -19.35 8.54
CA ILE A 593 11.38 -18.23 7.61
C ILE A 593 10.23 -17.22 7.69
N LEU A 594 8.98 -17.70 7.68
CA LEU A 594 7.79 -16.84 7.72
C LEU A 594 7.61 -16.16 9.07
N VAL A 595 7.83 -16.88 10.17
CA VAL A 595 7.75 -16.36 11.53
C VAL A 595 8.83 -15.31 11.79
N ILE A 596 10.06 -15.51 11.31
CA ILE A 596 11.12 -14.49 11.39
C ILE A 596 10.67 -13.23 10.65
N ALA A 597 10.17 -13.36 9.41
CA ALA A 597 9.69 -12.21 8.65
C ALA A 597 8.52 -11.49 9.36
N ALA A 598 7.57 -12.23 9.93
CA ALA A 598 6.45 -11.69 10.69
C ALA A 598 6.91 -10.94 11.97
N CYS A 599 7.88 -11.49 12.71
CA CYS A 599 8.47 -10.83 13.87
C CYS A 599 9.24 -9.56 13.48
N LEU A 600 9.91 -9.53 12.33
CA LEU A 600 10.62 -8.34 11.84
C LEU A 600 9.68 -7.17 11.52
N VAL A 601 8.38 -7.41 11.27
CA VAL A 601 7.39 -6.34 11.10
C VAL A 601 7.26 -5.51 12.38
N ALA A 602 7.48 -6.09 13.56
CA ALA A 602 7.47 -5.36 14.82
C ALA A 602 8.73 -4.50 15.06
N PHE A 603 9.72 -4.57 14.15
CA PHE A 603 10.89 -3.71 14.19
C PHE A 603 10.61 -2.38 13.47
N GLU A 604 10.10 -1.42 14.23
CA GLU A 604 9.64 -0.13 13.73
C GLU A 604 10.78 0.67 13.10
N GLN A 605 10.63 1.04 11.83
CA GLN A 605 11.58 1.93 11.15
C GLN A 605 11.17 3.40 11.34
N PRO A 606 12.15 4.30 11.56
CA PRO A 606 11.87 5.70 11.84
C PRO A 606 11.32 6.39 10.59
N GLN A 607 10.26 7.18 10.77
CA GLN A 607 9.75 8.08 9.75
C GLN A 607 10.43 9.45 9.91
N LEU A 608 11.46 9.69 9.10
CA LEU A 608 12.27 10.91 9.18
C LEU A 608 11.60 12.12 8.51
N ARG A 609 10.61 11.90 7.64
CA ARG A 609 9.92 12.96 6.90
C ARG A 609 8.65 13.38 7.65
N GLN A 610 8.44 14.69 7.76
CA GLN A 610 7.22 15.26 8.35
C GLN A 610 5.97 14.99 7.51
N SER A 611 6.10 14.95 6.19
CA SER A 611 5.01 14.68 5.26
C SER A 611 5.35 13.54 4.30
N HIS A 612 4.34 12.75 3.92
CA HIS A 612 4.51 11.67 2.95
C HIS A 612 4.67 12.24 1.55
N ARG A 613 5.62 11.71 0.79
CA ARG A 613 5.82 12.07 -0.62
C ARG A 613 5.02 11.15 -1.51
N LEU A 614 4.11 11.72 -2.27
CA LEU A 614 3.28 11.05 -3.25
C LEU A 614 4.05 10.91 -4.56
N PRO A 615 4.06 9.73 -5.21
CA PRO A 615 4.63 9.56 -6.55
C PRO A 615 3.69 10.14 -7.62
N ARG A 616 3.43 11.45 -7.57
CA ARG A 616 2.60 12.17 -8.53
C ARG A 616 3.46 12.82 -9.62
N LYS A 617 2.97 12.77 -10.86
CA LYS A 617 3.55 13.40 -12.05
C LYS A 617 2.74 14.64 -12.45
N LEU A 618 2.80 15.67 -11.61
CA LEU A 618 2.18 16.96 -11.84
C LEU A 618 3.01 17.79 -12.82
N THR A 619 2.34 18.69 -13.54
CA THR A 619 3.07 19.73 -14.28
C THR A 619 3.64 20.71 -13.27
N ALA A 620 4.96 20.94 -13.34
CA ALA A 620 5.65 21.92 -12.52
C ALA A 620 6.26 22.99 -13.42
N ILE A 621 5.97 24.26 -13.14
CA ILE A 621 6.56 25.40 -13.84
C ILE A 621 7.37 26.19 -12.81
N ILE A 622 8.68 26.28 -13.05
CA ILE A 622 9.59 27.05 -12.21
C ILE A 622 9.74 28.43 -12.82
N HIS A 623 9.39 29.46 -12.06
CA HIS A 623 9.48 30.87 -12.44
C HIS A 623 10.67 31.52 -11.74
N SER A 624 11.60 32.09 -12.52
CA SER A 624 12.70 32.92 -11.99
C SER A 624 13.11 33.99 -12.99
N ASN A 625 13.20 35.25 -12.56
CA ASN A 625 13.77 36.38 -13.32
C ASN A 625 13.30 36.46 -14.80
N ASN A 626 11.98 36.44 -15.05
CA ASN A 626 11.34 36.44 -16.39
C ASN A 626 11.60 35.20 -17.27
N GLN A 627 12.23 34.15 -16.73
CA GLN A 627 12.34 32.86 -17.38
C GLN A 627 11.45 31.83 -16.67
N SER A 628 10.91 30.90 -17.44
CA SER A 628 10.09 29.81 -16.94
C SER A 628 10.60 28.48 -17.48
N TRP A 629 10.83 27.53 -16.59
CA TRP A 629 11.19 26.16 -16.98
C TRP A 629 10.06 25.22 -16.63
N LYS A 630 9.58 24.49 -17.64
CA LYS A 630 8.55 23.49 -17.47
C LYS A 630 9.19 22.13 -17.21
N GLY A 631 8.63 21.39 -16.27
CA GLY A 631 8.98 20.00 -16.02
C GLY A 631 7.82 19.24 -15.40
N LYS A 632 8.15 18.08 -14.83
CA LYS A 632 7.19 17.22 -14.14
C LYS A 632 7.69 16.82 -12.78
N THR A 633 6.81 16.75 -11.79
CA THR A 633 7.19 16.17 -10.51
C THR A 633 7.47 14.66 -10.66
N VAL A 634 8.50 14.17 -9.98
CA VAL A 634 8.74 12.74 -9.74
C VAL A 634 7.98 12.30 -8.51
N ASN A 635 8.06 13.13 -7.46
CA ASN A 635 7.29 13.00 -6.24
C ASN A 635 7.03 14.38 -5.63
N VAL A 636 5.98 14.51 -4.82
CA VAL A 636 5.59 15.76 -4.17
C VAL A 636 4.94 15.47 -2.82
N SER A 637 5.15 16.34 -1.84
CA SER A 637 4.47 16.34 -0.56
C SER A 637 4.01 17.75 -0.20
N GLU A 638 3.40 17.88 0.97
CA GLU A 638 2.97 19.18 1.53
C GLU A 638 4.16 20.10 1.87
N THR A 639 5.37 19.57 2.00
CA THR A 639 6.56 20.34 2.41
C THR A 639 7.58 20.55 1.30
N GLY A 640 7.44 19.87 0.15
CA GLY A 640 8.39 20.00 -0.95
C GLY A 640 8.13 19.03 -2.10
N ALA A 641 8.97 19.11 -3.13
CA ALA A 641 8.83 18.28 -4.33
C ALA A 641 10.19 17.83 -4.88
N GLN A 642 10.17 16.79 -5.70
CA GLN A 642 11.26 16.47 -6.62
C GLN A 642 10.72 16.65 -8.05
N ILE A 643 11.41 17.45 -8.84
CA ILE A 643 10.99 17.89 -10.18
C ILE A 643 12.05 17.45 -11.18
N LEU A 644 11.62 16.81 -12.26
CA LEU A 644 12.44 16.49 -13.42
C LEU A 644 12.25 17.58 -14.48
N LEU A 645 13.36 18.19 -14.90
CA LEU A 645 13.43 19.14 -16.00
C LEU A 645 14.17 18.53 -17.18
N ASP A 646 13.79 18.92 -18.39
CA ASP A 646 14.44 18.52 -19.65
C ASP A 646 15.59 19.47 -20.06
N VAL A 647 16.07 20.28 -19.12
CA VAL A 647 17.21 21.18 -19.28
C VAL A 647 18.01 21.23 -17.98
N TRP A 648 19.26 21.71 -18.05
CA TRP A 648 20.03 22.13 -16.88
C TRP A 648 19.90 23.64 -16.74
N PRO A 649 18.88 24.14 -16.01
CA PRO A 649 18.68 25.57 -15.92
C PRO A 649 19.66 26.19 -14.93
N ASN A 650 20.13 27.38 -15.25
CA ASN A 650 20.94 28.17 -14.34
C ASN A 650 20.01 28.97 -13.38
N ILE A 651 19.51 28.30 -12.34
CA ILE A 651 18.50 28.83 -11.41
C ILE A 651 19.10 29.25 -10.06
N PRO A 652 18.58 30.32 -9.43
CA PRO A 652 18.94 30.70 -8.06
C PRO A 652 18.34 29.73 -7.04
N ASP A 653 18.84 29.75 -5.80
CA ASP A 653 18.40 28.83 -4.74
C ASP A 653 16.94 29.02 -4.33
N GLU A 654 16.37 30.22 -4.48
CA GLU A 654 14.96 30.51 -4.23
C GLU A 654 14.23 30.76 -5.55
N VAL A 655 13.15 30.03 -5.78
CA VAL A 655 12.34 30.10 -6.99
C VAL A 655 10.86 30.09 -6.66
N GLN A 656 10.03 30.58 -7.58
CA GLN A 656 8.60 30.35 -7.53
C GLN A 656 8.25 29.11 -8.33
N ILE A 657 7.40 28.25 -7.78
CA ILE A 657 6.99 27.00 -8.41
C ILE A 657 5.48 26.98 -8.48
N GLU A 658 4.98 26.84 -9.70
CA GLU A 658 3.59 26.59 -9.98
C GLU A 658 3.39 25.08 -10.18
N LEU A 659 2.52 24.48 -9.36
CA LEU A 659 2.11 23.09 -9.50
C LEU A 659 0.69 23.04 -10.02
N VAL A 660 0.47 22.24 -11.08
CA VAL A 660 -0.84 22.09 -11.72
C VAL A 660 -1.30 20.64 -11.64
N GLY A 661 -2.49 20.44 -11.06
CA GLY A 661 -3.20 19.17 -10.93
C GLY A 661 -3.83 18.68 -12.24
N ASP A 662 -4.51 17.53 -12.18
CA ASP A 662 -4.95 16.82 -13.39
C ASP A 662 -6.14 17.49 -14.09
N TYR A 663 -7.03 18.15 -13.34
CA TYR A 663 -8.15 18.91 -13.89
C TYR A 663 -7.89 20.43 -13.85
N GLY A 664 -6.62 20.83 -13.68
CA GLY A 664 -6.15 22.21 -13.84
C GLY A 664 -6.17 23.05 -12.56
N ALA A 665 -6.40 22.47 -11.37
CA ALA A 665 -6.18 23.20 -10.13
C ALA A 665 -4.69 23.58 -10.03
N GLY A 666 -4.39 24.82 -9.67
CA GLY A 666 -3.02 25.35 -9.66
C GLY A 666 -2.68 25.99 -8.34
N VAL A 667 -1.43 25.84 -7.88
CA VAL A 667 -0.90 26.55 -6.71
C VAL A 667 0.48 27.11 -7.02
N LEU A 668 0.69 28.38 -6.68
CA LEU A 668 1.97 29.07 -6.81
C LEU A 668 2.64 29.17 -5.43
N LEU A 669 3.84 28.61 -5.29
CA LEU A 669 4.57 28.49 -4.03
C LEU A 669 5.98 29.07 -4.15
N ASN A 670 6.48 29.69 -3.09
CA ASN A 670 7.91 29.98 -2.98
C ASN A 670 8.64 28.71 -2.52
N ALA A 671 9.76 28.37 -3.15
CA ALA A 671 10.49 27.15 -2.87
C ALA A 671 12.01 27.37 -2.86
N GLN A 672 12.69 26.65 -1.97
CA GLN A 672 14.14 26.60 -1.90
C GLN A 672 14.65 25.32 -2.56
N ILE A 673 15.64 25.44 -3.44
CA ILE A 673 16.33 24.32 -4.06
C ILE A 673 17.31 23.72 -3.05
N VAL A 674 17.09 22.45 -2.72
CA VAL A 674 17.94 21.69 -1.78
C VAL A 674 19.00 20.90 -2.54
N ARG A 675 18.68 20.47 -3.77
CA ARG A 675 19.56 19.60 -4.56
C ARG A 675 19.25 19.65 -6.06
N ALA A 676 20.28 19.57 -6.89
CA ALA A 676 20.17 19.41 -8.34
C ALA A 676 21.14 18.31 -8.79
N ILE A 677 20.64 17.29 -9.48
CA ILE A 677 21.45 16.19 -10.00
C ILE A 677 21.17 16.03 -11.49
N ALA A 678 22.22 16.04 -12.30
CA ALA A 678 22.12 15.71 -13.72
C ALA A 678 21.81 14.21 -13.81
N THR A 679 20.63 13.87 -14.30
CA THR A 679 20.19 12.48 -14.45
C THR A 679 20.75 11.90 -15.74
N ASN A 680 20.86 12.75 -16.78
CA ASN A 680 21.38 12.45 -18.10
C ASN A 680 21.99 13.75 -18.67
N GLN A 681 22.59 13.71 -19.87
CA GLN A 681 23.09 14.92 -20.55
C GLN A 681 22.01 15.99 -20.82
N LEU A 682 20.72 15.61 -20.78
CA LEU A 682 19.59 16.46 -21.13
C LEU A 682 18.57 16.62 -20.00
N GLN A 683 18.75 15.97 -18.84
CA GLN A 683 17.73 15.99 -17.78
C GLN A 683 18.32 16.27 -16.41
N THR A 684 17.60 17.07 -15.64
CA THR A 684 17.99 17.50 -14.29
C THR A 684 16.90 17.17 -13.30
N SER A 685 17.26 16.48 -12.22
CA SER A 685 16.40 16.25 -11.08
C SER A 685 16.67 17.31 -10.02
N LEU A 686 15.69 18.18 -9.77
CA LEU A 686 15.70 19.19 -8.73
C LEU A 686 14.88 18.73 -7.53
N SER A 687 15.43 18.82 -6.32
CA SER A 687 14.69 18.66 -5.07
C SER A 687 14.48 20.02 -4.43
N VAL A 688 13.25 20.32 -4.05
CA VAL A 688 12.84 21.62 -3.50
C VAL A 688 12.06 21.46 -2.20
N ASN A 689 12.20 22.42 -1.29
CA ASN A 689 11.39 22.58 -0.08
C ASN A 689 10.53 23.83 -0.21
N PHE A 690 9.27 23.78 0.23
CA PHE A 690 8.39 24.95 0.21
C PHE A 690 8.70 25.89 1.38
N ILE A 691 8.74 27.19 1.11
CA ILE A 691 9.10 28.22 2.08
C ILE A 691 7.82 28.85 2.62
N ASN A 692 7.49 28.55 3.88
CA ASN A 692 6.40 29.17 4.66
C ASN A 692 5.13 29.46 3.83
N PRO A 693 4.49 28.43 3.25
CA PRO A 693 3.27 28.63 2.46
C PRO A 693 2.17 29.26 3.32
N SER A 694 1.45 30.24 2.76
CA SER A 694 0.29 30.85 3.40
C SER A 694 -0.84 29.82 3.58
N ARG A 695 -1.84 30.13 4.42
CA ARG A 695 -2.98 29.21 4.65
C ARG A 695 -3.70 28.86 3.34
N THR A 696 -4.00 29.85 2.50
CA THR A 696 -4.63 29.63 1.19
C THR A 696 -3.76 28.77 0.28
N GLN A 697 -2.44 29.04 0.24
CA GLN A 697 -1.51 28.22 -0.55
C GLN A 697 -1.44 26.76 -0.05
N GLN A 698 -1.54 26.53 1.26
CA GLN A 698 -1.62 25.18 1.82
C GLN A 698 -2.92 24.49 1.40
N ASP A 699 -4.06 25.19 1.51
CA ASP A 699 -5.37 24.63 1.13
C ASP A 699 -5.42 24.27 -0.37
N ASP A 700 -4.93 25.16 -1.24
CA ASP A 700 -4.82 24.93 -2.68
C ASP A 700 -3.88 23.76 -2.99
N LEU A 701 -2.74 23.67 -2.28
CA LEU A 701 -1.81 22.55 -2.40
C LEU A 701 -2.47 21.23 -2.01
N ILE A 702 -3.28 21.18 -0.95
CA ILE A 702 -4.03 19.97 -0.56
C ILE A 702 -4.98 19.53 -1.67
N VAL A 703 -5.71 20.47 -2.29
CA VAL A 703 -6.60 20.17 -3.42
C VAL A 703 -5.80 19.61 -4.60
N VAL A 704 -4.70 20.24 -4.99
CA VAL A 704 -3.82 19.79 -6.09
C VAL A 704 -3.23 18.39 -5.82
N LEU A 705 -2.83 18.11 -4.58
CA LEU A 705 -2.19 16.85 -4.21
C LEU A 705 -3.18 15.68 -4.15
N TYR A 706 -4.32 15.90 -3.50
CA TYR A 706 -5.20 14.80 -3.05
C TYR A 706 -6.57 14.75 -3.73
N SER A 707 -7.11 15.88 -4.21
CA SER A 707 -8.45 15.93 -4.81
C SER A 707 -8.42 16.06 -6.34
N ASP A 708 -7.51 16.88 -6.88
CA ASP A 708 -7.34 17.10 -8.32
C ASP A 708 -6.54 15.97 -8.99
N VAL A 709 -7.07 14.76 -8.87
CA VAL A 709 -6.45 13.50 -9.30
C VAL A 709 -7.41 12.78 -10.22
N LYS A 710 -6.95 12.47 -11.43
CA LYS A 710 -7.70 11.65 -12.39
C LYS A 710 -7.53 10.17 -12.10
N GLU A 711 -6.31 9.76 -11.77
CA GLU A 711 -5.97 8.37 -11.46
C GLU A 711 -4.78 8.29 -10.50
N TRP A 712 -4.91 7.47 -9.47
CA TRP A 712 -3.81 7.19 -8.54
C TRP A 712 -2.84 6.18 -9.13
N HIS A 713 -1.54 6.31 -8.82
CA HIS A 713 -0.50 5.39 -9.29
C HIS A 713 -0.80 3.91 -8.96
N SER A 714 -1.42 3.66 -7.81
CA SER A 714 -1.80 2.33 -7.33
C SER A 714 -3.08 1.78 -7.98
N GLN A 715 -3.78 2.56 -8.81
CA GLN A 715 -4.97 2.08 -9.50
C GLN A 715 -4.64 0.86 -10.37
N ASN A 716 -3.46 0.88 -10.99
CA ASN A 716 -2.94 -0.19 -11.84
C ASN A 716 -1.48 -0.54 -11.43
N ARG A 717 -1.28 -1.76 -10.95
CA ARG A 717 0.07 -2.29 -10.62
C ARG A 717 0.73 -2.89 -11.85
N ALA A 718 1.97 -2.47 -12.12
CA ALA A 718 2.81 -3.04 -13.17
C ALA A 718 3.51 -4.34 -12.72
N GLU A 719 3.88 -4.41 -11.45
CA GLU A 719 4.55 -5.59 -10.87
C GLU A 719 3.57 -6.76 -10.72
N CYS A 720 4.06 -7.95 -11.04
CA CYS A 720 3.32 -9.19 -10.92
C CYS A 720 4.09 -10.16 -10.03
N ASP A 721 3.37 -10.92 -9.22
CA ASP A 721 3.91 -11.92 -8.32
C ASP A 721 4.70 -13.00 -9.08
N ASN A 722 5.76 -13.46 -8.46
CA ASN A 722 6.43 -14.69 -8.82
C ASN A 722 6.77 -15.44 -7.52
N PRO A 723 6.25 -16.66 -7.28
CA PRO A 723 6.41 -17.33 -5.99
C PRO A 723 7.87 -17.47 -5.53
N ILE A 724 8.79 -17.77 -6.46
CA ILE A 724 10.22 -17.96 -6.14
C ILE A 724 10.85 -16.62 -5.81
N THR A 725 10.56 -15.57 -6.59
CA THR A 725 11.07 -14.22 -6.32
C THR A 725 10.53 -13.69 -5.00
N SER A 726 9.25 -13.91 -4.70
CA SER A 726 8.61 -13.51 -3.46
C SER A 726 9.23 -14.20 -2.24
N LEU A 727 9.46 -15.51 -2.30
CA LEU A 727 10.15 -16.24 -1.23
C LEU A 727 11.60 -15.76 -1.04
N ARG A 728 12.34 -15.54 -2.13
CA ARG A 728 13.70 -14.96 -2.07
C ARG A 728 13.67 -13.57 -1.45
N PHE A 729 12.73 -12.73 -1.84
CA PHE A 729 12.58 -11.38 -1.30
C PHE A 729 12.28 -11.39 0.20
N ILE A 730 11.41 -12.30 0.68
CA ILE A 730 11.15 -12.50 2.11
C ILE A 730 12.43 -12.93 2.85
N SER A 731 13.22 -13.84 2.29
CA SER A 731 14.48 -14.27 2.94
C SER A 731 15.49 -13.12 3.09
N THR A 732 15.45 -12.10 2.22
CA THR A 732 16.31 -10.91 2.35
C THR A 732 15.85 -9.93 3.44
N SER A 733 14.64 -10.07 4.01
CA SER A 733 14.10 -9.16 5.03
C SER A 733 15.05 -9.03 6.22
N LEU A 734 15.67 -10.12 6.68
CA LEU A 734 16.64 -10.07 7.79
C LEU A 734 17.79 -9.09 7.47
N ARG A 735 18.34 -9.14 6.25
CA ARG A 735 19.42 -8.22 5.86
C ARG A 735 18.92 -6.80 5.68
N ARG A 736 17.74 -6.61 5.09
CA ARG A 736 17.19 -5.28 4.76
C ARG A 736 16.84 -4.49 6.03
N VAL A 737 16.14 -5.11 6.98
CA VAL A 737 15.63 -4.44 8.19
C VAL A 737 16.74 -3.84 9.05
N PHE A 738 17.90 -4.50 9.10
CA PHE A 738 19.06 -4.05 9.89
C PHE A 738 20.01 -3.12 9.13
N GLN A 739 19.75 -2.78 7.86
CA GLN A 739 20.52 -1.75 7.16
C GLN A 739 20.20 -0.37 7.74
N GLU A 740 21.21 0.42 8.05
CA GLU A 740 21.03 1.81 8.47
C GLU A 740 20.66 2.68 7.26
N PHE A 741 19.62 3.49 7.41
CA PHE A 741 19.24 4.47 6.40
C PHE A 741 20.21 5.64 6.49
N GLN A 742 21.09 5.79 5.49
CA GLN A 742 21.91 6.98 5.33
C GLN A 742 21.17 7.97 4.42
N PRO A 743 20.70 9.13 4.93
CA PRO A 743 20.09 10.14 4.07
C PRO A 743 21.11 10.61 3.05
N GLU A 744 20.71 10.70 1.78
CA GLU A 744 21.56 11.27 0.73
C GLU A 744 21.89 12.72 1.09
N VAL A 745 23.18 13.05 1.15
CA VAL A 745 23.65 14.40 1.47
C VAL A 745 23.24 15.36 0.33
N GLY A 746 22.62 16.49 0.67
CA GLY A 746 22.25 17.51 -0.29
C GLY A 746 23.50 18.13 -0.94
N VAL A 747 23.50 18.23 -2.26
CA VAL A 747 24.52 19.00 -2.99
C VAL A 747 24.00 20.42 -3.13
N LYS A 748 24.76 21.40 -2.64
CA LYS A 748 24.41 22.81 -2.80
C LYS A 748 24.32 23.14 -4.28
N VAL A 749 23.15 23.63 -4.69
CA VAL A 749 22.92 24.10 -6.06
C VAL A 749 23.20 25.59 -6.04
N ARG A 750 24.08 26.04 -6.92
CA ARG A 750 24.40 27.45 -7.06
C ARG A 750 24.18 27.88 -8.49
N LYS A 751 23.79 29.15 -8.65
CA LYS A 751 23.75 29.79 -9.96
C LYS A 751 25.19 29.91 -10.48
N GLN A 752 25.47 29.39 -11.66
CA GLN A 752 26.74 29.60 -12.34
C GLN A 752 26.79 31.03 -12.87
N VAL A 753 27.85 31.75 -12.56
CA VAL A 753 28.02 33.16 -12.95
C VAL A 753 29.45 33.36 -13.44
N GLN A 754 29.68 34.39 -14.23
CA GLN A 754 31.02 34.97 -14.40
C GLN A 754 30.93 36.45 -14.04
N ALA A 755 31.48 36.81 -12.89
CA ALA A 755 31.54 38.20 -12.44
C ALA A 755 32.87 38.47 -11.75
N VAL A 756 33.45 39.64 -11.99
CA VAL A 756 34.72 40.02 -11.37
C VAL A 756 34.45 40.69 -10.02
N THR A 757 35.14 40.25 -8.98
CA THR A 757 35.07 40.85 -7.64
C THR A 757 36.46 41.19 -7.12
N GLN A 758 36.54 42.28 -6.35
CA GLN A 758 37.72 42.58 -5.55
C GLN A 758 37.50 42.11 -4.11
N LEU A 759 38.50 41.44 -3.54
CA LEU A 759 38.52 40.92 -2.19
C LEU A 759 39.39 41.80 -1.32
N TYR A 760 38.92 42.10 -0.11
CA TYR A 760 39.68 42.83 0.90
C TYR A 760 39.54 42.20 2.29
N TRP A 761 40.67 41.99 2.96
CA TRP A 761 40.75 41.58 4.36
C TRP A 761 41.93 42.28 5.04
N GLU A 762 41.73 42.76 6.27
CA GLU A 762 42.75 43.50 7.03
C GLU A 762 44.05 42.69 7.21
N GLY A 763 43.94 41.36 7.30
CA GLY A 763 45.09 40.46 7.40
C GLY A 763 45.99 40.39 6.15
N TRP A 764 45.59 41.02 5.03
CA TRP A 764 46.41 41.13 3.81
C TRP A 764 47.24 42.42 3.72
N ALA A 765 47.46 43.11 4.85
CA ALA A 765 48.29 44.30 4.94
C ALA A 765 47.94 45.39 3.89
N GLY A 766 46.64 45.56 3.61
CA GLY A 766 46.12 46.58 2.68
C GLY A 766 46.06 46.18 1.20
N HIS A 767 46.44 44.94 0.84
CA HIS A 767 46.32 44.46 -0.54
C HIS A 767 44.90 43.99 -0.87
N SER A 768 44.42 44.29 -2.08
CA SER A 768 43.18 43.74 -2.63
C SER A 768 43.49 42.73 -3.74
N TYR A 769 42.70 41.67 -3.81
CA TYR A 769 42.86 40.62 -4.81
C TYR A 769 41.66 40.57 -5.74
N THR A 770 41.90 40.33 -7.02
CA THR A 770 40.82 40.15 -8.00
C THR A 770 40.49 38.67 -8.12
N ALA A 771 39.21 38.34 -8.02
CA ALA A 771 38.68 36.99 -8.15
C ALA A 771 37.50 36.98 -9.12
N THR A 772 37.25 35.84 -9.73
CA THR A 772 36.06 35.61 -10.55
C THR A 772 35.05 34.81 -9.73
N ILE A 773 33.86 35.34 -9.54
CA ILE A 773 32.76 34.60 -8.95
C ILE A 773 32.27 33.61 -10.00
N THR A 774 32.39 32.31 -9.70
CA THR A 774 31.98 31.22 -10.60
C THR A 774 30.63 30.65 -10.22
N GLU A 775 30.29 30.67 -8.93
CA GLU A 775 29.01 30.17 -8.44
C GLU A 775 28.46 31.09 -7.35
N VAL A 776 27.16 31.38 -7.38
CA VAL A 776 26.49 32.21 -6.36
C VAL A 776 25.22 31.53 -5.87
N GLY A 777 25.16 31.31 -4.57
CA GLY A 777 23.95 30.94 -3.84
C GLY A 777 23.39 32.12 -3.03
N VAL A 778 22.33 31.89 -2.27
CA VAL A 778 21.67 32.90 -1.42
C VAL A 778 22.48 33.17 -0.15
N GLN A 779 23.15 32.14 0.37
CA GLN A 779 23.92 32.18 1.61
C GLN A 779 25.41 31.96 1.40
N ASP A 780 25.84 31.63 0.18
CA ASP A 780 27.23 31.35 -0.13
C ASP A 780 27.59 31.71 -1.57
N LEU A 781 28.88 31.73 -1.85
CA LEU A 781 29.42 31.96 -3.18
C LEU A 781 30.79 31.29 -3.31
N ARG A 782 31.09 30.87 -4.53
CA ARG A 782 32.35 30.28 -4.93
C ARG A 782 33.11 31.25 -5.81
N LEU A 783 34.36 31.46 -5.46
CA LEU A 783 35.28 32.32 -6.19
C LEU A 783 36.44 31.50 -6.74
N GLU A 784 36.90 31.85 -7.93
CA GLU A 784 38.14 31.37 -8.51
C GLU A 784 39.18 32.50 -8.59
N ILE A 785 40.42 32.20 -8.20
CA ILE A 785 41.56 33.13 -8.26
C ILE A 785 42.70 32.47 -9.01
N ASP A 786 43.25 33.20 -9.99
CA ASP A 786 44.31 32.74 -10.90
C ASP A 786 45.74 32.89 -10.34
N HIS A 787 45.91 33.42 -9.12
CA HIS A 787 47.24 33.57 -8.51
C HIS A 787 47.17 33.64 -6.98
N MET A 788 47.82 32.70 -6.28
CA MET A 788 47.90 32.67 -4.81
C MET A 788 49.33 32.95 -4.32
N LEU A 789 50.04 33.92 -4.89
CA LEU A 789 51.40 34.24 -4.40
C LEU A 789 51.41 34.95 -3.03
N VAL A 790 50.27 35.35 -2.47
CA VAL A 790 50.23 36.24 -1.28
C VAL A 790 49.08 35.92 -0.30
N LEU A 791 48.45 34.75 -0.42
CA LEU A 791 47.45 34.25 0.54
C LEU A 791 48.04 33.04 1.26
N ASP A 792 48.44 33.19 2.52
CA ASP A 792 48.84 32.06 3.36
C ASP A 792 47.62 31.16 3.58
N ARG A 793 47.51 30.11 2.76
CA ARG A 793 46.36 29.22 2.71
C ARG A 793 46.07 28.59 4.07
N GLU A 794 47.12 28.20 4.80
CA GLU A 794 46.96 27.62 6.13
C GLU A 794 46.37 28.63 7.10
N MET A 795 46.84 29.88 7.05
CA MET A 795 46.29 30.97 7.85
C MET A 795 44.82 31.23 7.52
N VAL A 796 44.44 31.35 6.24
CA VAL A 796 43.04 31.63 5.84
C VAL A 796 42.11 30.46 6.16
N GLN A 797 42.57 29.22 5.97
CA GLN A 797 41.79 28.02 6.27
C GLN A 797 41.60 27.82 7.79
N GLN A 798 42.59 28.17 8.61
CA GLN A 798 42.52 28.09 10.08
C GLN A 798 41.74 29.24 10.69
N THR A 799 41.94 30.47 10.21
CA THR A 799 41.30 31.68 10.79
C THR A 799 39.88 31.91 10.30
N LYS A 800 39.49 31.36 9.14
CA LYS A 800 38.18 31.54 8.50
C LYS A 800 37.69 33.00 8.56
N PRO A 801 38.48 33.94 7.97
CA PRO A 801 38.27 35.37 8.17
C PRO A 801 37.00 35.87 7.49
N LEU A 802 36.48 36.99 8.00
CA LEU A 802 35.42 37.77 7.35
C LEU A 802 36.08 38.70 6.31
N ILE A 803 35.73 38.51 5.03
CA ILE A 803 36.28 39.21 3.87
C ILE A 803 35.22 40.18 3.32
N SER A 804 35.65 41.38 2.94
CA SER A 804 34.85 42.33 2.17
C SER A 804 34.99 42.05 0.67
N LEU A 805 33.85 41.91 0.02
CA LEU A 805 33.67 41.65 -1.41
C LEU A 805 33.14 42.92 -2.05
N LEU A 806 33.87 43.48 -3.02
CA LEU A 806 33.37 44.54 -3.88
C LEU A 806 33.05 43.93 -5.25
N VAL A 807 31.77 43.74 -5.53
CA VAL A 807 31.31 43.09 -6.75
C VAL A 807 30.77 44.14 -7.73
N ALA A 808 31.33 44.17 -8.94
CA ALA A 808 30.86 45.01 -10.02
C ALA A 808 30.00 44.17 -10.99
N GLY A 809 28.73 44.53 -11.17
CA GLY A 809 27.92 44.02 -12.27
C GLY A 809 28.08 44.91 -13.49
N GLU A 810 27.93 44.37 -14.71
CA GLU A 810 28.18 45.12 -15.95
C GLU A 810 27.38 46.44 -16.08
N ASP A 811 26.19 46.52 -15.45
CA ASP A 811 25.28 47.69 -15.56
C ASP A 811 24.90 48.38 -14.22
N HIS A 812 25.55 48.05 -13.10
CA HIS A 812 25.15 48.57 -11.78
C HIS A 812 26.32 49.01 -10.88
N ALA A 813 26.06 49.99 -10.00
CA ALA A 813 27.05 50.50 -9.03
C ALA A 813 27.61 49.35 -8.16
N PRO A 814 28.93 49.35 -7.89
CA PRO A 814 29.59 48.25 -7.20
C PRO A 814 29.01 48.04 -5.80
N GLN A 815 28.66 46.79 -5.49
CA GLN A 815 28.07 46.43 -4.21
C GLN A 815 29.13 45.86 -3.27
N SER A 816 29.21 46.42 -2.06
CA SER A 816 30.03 45.86 -0.98
C SER A 816 29.22 44.86 -0.14
N LEU A 817 29.73 43.64 -0.07
CA LEU A 817 29.24 42.51 0.72
C LEU A 817 30.33 42.02 1.68
N LEU A 818 29.94 41.41 2.80
CA LEU A 818 30.83 40.75 3.76
C LEU A 818 30.50 39.27 3.80
N ALA A 819 31.50 38.41 3.55
CA ALA A 819 31.35 36.96 3.58
C ALA A 819 32.52 36.31 4.34
N GLN A 820 32.25 35.20 5.01
CA GLN A 820 33.23 34.45 5.79
C GLN A 820 33.76 33.26 5.00
N VAL A 821 35.08 33.03 5.04
CA VAL A 821 35.70 31.87 4.38
C VAL A 821 35.32 30.56 5.09
N GLN A 822 34.84 29.59 4.32
CA GLN A 822 34.58 28.23 4.79
C GLN A 822 35.70 27.27 4.43
N ALA A 823 36.14 27.28 3.17
CA ALA A 823 37.12 26.35 2.64
C ALA A 823 37.88 26.93 1.43
N VAL A 824 39.09 26.42 1.20
CA VAL A 824 39.94 26.76 0.06
C VAL A 824 40.46 25.48 -0.61
N GLU A 825 40.03 25.27 -1.86
CA GLU A 825 40.34 24.10 -2.69
C GLU A 825 41.33 24.46 -3.82
N ILE A 826 42.14 23.48 -4.25
CA ILE A 826 43.08 23.63 -5.38
C ILE A 826 42.43 23.06 -6.63
N LEU A 827 42.37 23.85 -7.70
CA LEU A 827 41.89 23.41 -9.01
C LEU A 827 43.10 22.97 -9.84
N PHE A 828 43.18 21.67 -10.16
CA PHE A 828 44.22 21.13 -11.05
C PHE A 828 43.75 21.21 -12.51
N ASN A 829 44.53 21.86 -13.39
CA ASN A 829 44.28 21.82 -14.83
C ASN A 829 44.39 20.39 -15.36
N SER A 830 43.31 19.86 -15.95
CA SER A 830 43.18 18.48 -16.42
C SER A 830 43.95 18.15 -17.71
N SER A 831 44.89 18.99 -18.14
CA SER A 831 45.59 18.85 -19.43
C SER A 831 47.12 18.94 -19.35
N VAL A 832 47.74 18.49 -18.26
CA VAL A 832 49.21 18.46 -18.17
C VAL A 832 49.71 17.09 -17.69
N THR A 833 50.24 16.32 -18.63
CA THR A 833 51.06 15.12 -18.40
C THR A 833 52.24 15.47 -17.49
N ARG A 834 52.52 14.61 -16.51
CA ARG A 834 53.47 14.77 -15.38
C ARG A 834 54.95 15.05 -15.74
N SER A 835 55.33 15.36 -16.98
CA SER A 835 56.73 15.32 -17.43
C SER A 835 57.37 16.65 -17.83
N THR A 836 56.73 17.81 -17.66
CA THR A 836 57.40 19.11 -17.88
C THR A 836 56.91 20.16 -16.88
N LEU A 837 57.55 20.21 -15.71
CA LEU A 837 57.46 21.31 -14.76
C LEU A 837 58.36 22.47 -15.23
N SER A 838 57.84 23.33 -16.11
CA SER A 838 58.34 24.70 -16.21
C SER A 838 57.65 25.56 -15.14
N LYS A 839 58.42 26.48 -14.54
CA LYS A 839 58.14 27.26 -13.32
C LYS A 839 56.98 28.27 -13.36
N GLU A 840 56.02 28.14 -14.28
CA GLU A 840 54.88 29.07 -14.40
C GLU A 840 53.57 28.31 -14.69
N ALA A 841 53.28 27.28 -13.89
CA ALA A 841 51.92 26.73 -13.87
C ALA A 841 51.08 27.59 -12.93
N THR A 842 50.23 28.46 -13.50
CA THR A 842 49.19 29.21 -12.79
C THR A 842 48.28 28.21 -12.05
N GLN A 843 48.47 28.09 -10.73
CA GLN A 843 47.59 27.30 -9.87
C GLN A 843 46.32 28.10 -9.64
N ARG A 844 45.18 27.56 -10.08
CA ARG A 844 43.85 28.10 -9.80
C ARG A 844 43.37 27.59 -8.46
N PHE A 845 42.71 28.46 -7.69
CA PHE A 845 42.14 28.10 -6.40
C PHE A 845 40.67 28.47 -6.35
N ALA A 846 39.86 27.60 -5.74
CA ALA A 846 38.47 27.87 -5.44
C ALA A 846 38.32 28.22 -3.96
N ILE A 847 37.69 29.35 -3.66
CA ILE A 847 37.38 29.80 -2.30
C ILE A 847 35.88 29.71 -2.09
N GLU A 848 35.49 29.01 -1.03
CA GLU A 848 34.11 28.87 -0.56
C GLU A 848 33.84 29.93 0.49
N LEU A 849 32.90 30.84 0.22
CA LEU A 849 32.50 31.90 1.14
C LEU A 849 31.03 31.74 1.54
N THR A 850 30.70 31.97 2.81
CA THR A 850 29.32 32.02 3.33
C THR A 850 29.00 33.40 3.91
N PHE A 851 27.80 33.91 3.67
CA PHE A 851 27.27 35.10 4.33
C PHE A 851 26.84 34.75 5.75
N PRO A 852 27.45 35.32 6.81
CA PRO A 852 27.08 35.01 8.19
C PRO A 852 25.63 35.36 8.49
N GLU A 853 24.90 34.48 9.20
CA GLU A 853 23.50 34.71 9.58
C GLU A 853 23.29 36.03 10.35
N SER A 854 24.26 36.42 11.18
CA SER A 854 24.24 37.68 11.93
C SER A 854 24.16 38.93 11.05
N LEU A 855 24.65 38.85 9.81
CA LEU A 855 24.66 39.94 8.83
C LEU A 855 23.62 39.76 7.72
N HIS A 856 22.89 38.64 7.69
CA HIS A 856 21.97 38.29 6.62
C HIS A 856 20.87 39.34 6.44
N ARG A 857 20.22 39.81 7.53
CA ARG A 857 19.17 40.85 7.42
C ARG A 857 19.66 42.16 6.79
N GLN A 858 20.93 42.51 7.00
CA GLN A 858 21.51 43.76 6.48
C GLN A 858 21.96 43.63 5.02
N GLN A 859 22.35 42.42 4.59
CA GLN A 859 22.90 42.16 3.27
C GLN A 859 21.91 41.51 2.29
N GLN A 860 20.78 40.98 2.76
CA GLN A 860 19.80 40.26 1.92
C GLN A 860 19.32 41.06 0.72
N GLY A 861 19.06 42.37 0.89
CA GLY A 861 18.65 43.24 -0.22
C GLY A 861 19.74 43.38 -1.29
N LYS A 862 21.00 43.52 -0.85
CA LYS A 862 22.18 43.61 -1.72
C LYS A 862 22.43 42.31 -2.46
N ILE A 863 22.38 41.17 -1.76
CA ILE A 863 22.54 39.83 -2.34
C ILE A 863 21.46 39.56 -3.41
N LYS A 864 20.19 39.91 -3.13
CA LYS A 864 19.10 39.77 -4.11
C LYS A 864 19.31 40.65 -5.34
N GLN A 865 19.83 41.86 -5.17
CA GLN A 865 20.13 42.76 -6.28
C GLN A 865 21.30 42.26 -7.13
N LEU A 866 22.33 41.70 -6.48
CA LEU A 866 23.50 41.10 -7.13
C LEU A 866 23.12 39.85 -7.95
N LEU A 867 22.30 38.96 -7.38
CA LEU A 867 21.78 37.78 -8.07
C LEU A 867 20.96 38.12 -9.33
N ARG A 868 20.31 39.30 -9.34
CA ARG A 868 19.59 39.85 -10.51
C ARG A 868 20.52 40.46 -11.55
N SER A 869 21.58 41.16 -11.13
CA SER A 869 22.52 41.84 -12.04
C SER A 869 23.46 40.88 -12.78
N MET A 870 23.73 39.72 -12.18
CA MET A 870 24.58 38.66 -12.71
C MET A 870 23.88 37.76 -13.75
N ASN A 871 23.04 38.33 -14.61
CA ASN A 871 22.41 37.61 -15.72
C ASN A 871 23.24 37.83 -16.99
N PRO A 872 23.91 36.81 -17.56
CA PRO A 872 24.35 36.94 -18.94
C PRO A 872 23.10 36.86 -19.85
N PRO A 873 22.99 37.67 -20.92
CA PRO A 873 22.23 37.23 -22.08
C PRO A 873 22.91 35.95 -22.61
N LEU A 874 22.10 34.92 -22.92
CA LEU A 874 22.57 33.73 -23.64
C LEU A 874 23.19 34.10 -24.99
#